data_AF-A0A8T2E1Y8-F1
#
_entry.id   AF-A0A8T2E1Y8-F1
#
_cell.length_a   1.000
_cell.length_b   1.000
_cell.length_c   1.000
_cell.angle_alpha   90.00
_cell.angle_beta   90.00
_cell.angle_gamma   90.00
#
_symmetry.space_group_name_H-M   'P 1'
#
loop_
_entity.id
_entity.type
_entity.pdbx_description
1 polymer ?
#
loop_
_entity_poly.entity_id
_entity_poly.type
_entity_poly.pdbx_seq_one_letter_code
_entity_poly.pdbx_strand_id
1 'polypeptide(L)'
;MMESRSPICNTCGEEIGAKSNGEFFVACHECSFPICKACLEYEFKEGRRICLRCGNPYDENVFDDVETKTSKTQSIVPTQTNNTSQDSGIHARHISTVSTIDSELNDEYGNPIWKNRVESWKDKKDKKSKKKKKDPKATKAEQQDAQVPTQQHMEDMPPNTESGATDVLSVVIPIPRTKITSYRIVIIMRLIILALFFNYRITHPVDSAYGLWLTSVICEIWFAVSWVLDQFPKWSPINRETYIDRLSARFEREGEQSQLAAVDFFVSTVDPLKEPPLITANTVLSILALDYPVDKVSCYVSDDGAAMLSFESLVETADFARKWVPFCKKYSIEPRAPEFYFSLKIDYLRDKVQPSFVKERRAMKRDYEEFKIRMNALVAKAQKTPEEGWTMQDGTSWPGNNTRDHPGMIQVFLGYSGARDIEGNELPRLVYVSREKRPGYQHHKKAGAENALVRVSAVLTNAPFILNLDCDHYVNNSKAVREAMCFLMDPVVGQDVCFVQFPQRFDGIDKSDRYANRNIVFFDVNMRGLDGIQGPVYVGTGTVFRRQALYGYSPPSKPRILPQSSSSSCCCLTKKKQPQDPAEIYKDAKREELDAAIFNLGDLDNYDEYDRSMLISQTSFEKTFGLSTVFIESTLMENGGVPDSVNPSTLIKEAIHVISCGYEEKTEWGKEIGWIYGSITEDILTGFKMHCRGWRSIYCMPLRPAFKGSAPINLSDRLHQVLRWALGSVEIFLSRHCPLWYGCSGGRLKLLQRLAYINTIVYPFTSLPLVAYCTLPAICLLTGKFIIPTLSNLASMLFLGLFISIILTSVLELRWSGVSIEDLWRNEQFWVIGGVSAHLFAVFQGFLKMLAGLDTNFTVTSKTADDLEFGELYIVKWTTLLIPPTSLLIINLVGVVAGFSDALNKGYEAWGPLFGKVFFAFWVILHLYPFLKGLMGRQNRTPTIVILWSILLASVFSLVWVRINPFVSKTDTTSLSLNCLLIDC
;
A
#
# COMPACT_ATOMS: atom_id res chain seq x y z
N MET A 1 29.02 -29.15 -27.06
CA MET A 1 27.58 -29.49 -27.02
C MET A 1 26.96 -28.71 -25.89
N MET A 2 25.83 -28.04 -26.11
CA MET A 2 24.95 -27.58 -25.03
C MET A 2 23.79 -28.57 -24.96
N GLU A 3 23.38 -28.97 -23.76
CA GLU A 3 22.17 -29.77 -23.57
C GLU A 3 20.95 -28.89 -23.84
N SER A 4 20.18 -29.21 -24.87
CA SER A 4 18.91 -28.55 -25.18
C SER A 4 17.85 -28.96 -24.16
N ARG A 5 17.82 -28.26 -23.02
CA ARG A 5 16.78 -28.45 -22.01
C ARG A 5 15.40 -28.22 -22.63
N SER A 6 14.50 -29.16 -22.38
CA SER A 6 13.09 -29.09 -22.73
C SER A 6 12.43 -27.82 -22.13
N PRO A 7 11.54 -27.15 -22.87
CA PRO A 7 10.81 -26.01 -22.34
C PRO A 7 9.81 -26.48 -21.28
N ILE A 8 9.78 -25.78 -20.14
CA ILE A 8 8.92 -26.10 -19.00
C ILE A 8 7.59 -25.33 -19.13
N CYS A 9 6.47 -26.01 -18.94
CA CYS A 9 5.14 -25.42 -18.93
C CYS A 9 4.98 -24.43 -17.77
N ASN A 10 4.71 -23.16 -18.09
CA ASN A 10 4.54 -22.10 -17.09
C ASN A 10 3.36 -22.32 -16.12
N THR A 11 2.35 -23.12 -16.52
CA THR A 11 1.12 -23.33 -15.72
C THR A 11 1.27 -24.42 -14.66
N CYS A 12 1.90 -25.56 -14.99
CA CYS A 12 2.09 -26.68 -14.06
C CYS A 12 3.54 -26.82 -13.54
N GLY A 13 4.55 -26.42 -14.32
CA GLY A 13 5.97 -26.63 -14.01
C GLY A 13 6.54 -27.97 -14.52
N GLU A 14 5.84 -28.66 -15.41
CA GLU A 14 6.26 -29.92 -16.04
C GLU A 14 6.89 -29.67 -17.42
N GLU A 15 7.71 -30.58 -17.91
CA GLU A 15 8.30 -30.49 -19.25
C GLU A 15 7.23 -30.62 -20.35
N ILE A 16 7.37 -29.82 -21.42
CA ILE A 16 6.45 -29.88 -22.55
C ILE A 16 6.87 -31.04 -23.46
N GLY A 17 5.96 -32.00 -23.61
CA GLY A 17 6.16 -33.14 -24.51
C GLY A 17 6.35 -32.71 -25.98
N ALA A 18 7.22 -33.43 -26.68
CA ALA A 18 7.37 -33.29 -28.11
C ALA A 18 6.20 -33.98 -28.85
N LYS A 19 5.81 -33.41 -30.00
CA LYS A 19 5.03 -34.09 -31.05
C LYS A 19 5.85 -35.25 -31.62
N SER A 20 5.18 -36.15 -32.34
CA SER A 20 5.78 -37.33 -32.98
C SER A 20 6.84 -37.03 -34.06
N ASN A 21 6.96 -35.77 -34.50
CA ASN A 21 8.01 -35.28 -35.40
C ASN A 21 9.28 -34.77 -34.67
N GLY A 22 9.28 -34.74 -33.33
CA GLY A 22 10.39 -34.24 -32.50
C GLY A 22 10.31 -32.75 -32.12
N GLU A 23 9.30 -32.00 -32.59
CA GLU A 23 9.10 -30.60 -32.22
C GLU A 23 8.31 -30.47 -30.91
N PHE A 24 8.62 -29.47 -30.08
CA PHE A 24 7.85 -29.23 -28.86
C PHE A 24 6.42 -28.73 -29.15
N PHE A 25 5.46 -29.13 -28.32
CA PHE A 25 4.09 -28.61 -28.42
C PHE A 25 4.05 -27.09 -28.17
N VAL A 26 3.65 -26.32 -29.18
CA VAL A 26 3.45 -24.86 -29.12
C VAL A 26 1.94 -24.58 -29.21
N ALA A 27 1.37 -23.99 -28.16
CA ALA A 27 -0.05 -23.60 -28.14
C ALA A 27 -0.32 -22.24 -28.81
N CYS A 28 0.66 -21.33 -28.78
CA CYS A 28 0.53 -19.98 -29.33
C CYS A 28 1.74 -19.69 -30.21
N HIS A 29 1.55 -19.76 -31.53
CA HIS A 29 2.61 -19.60 -32.52
C HIS A 29 3.25 -18.20 -32.48
N GLU A 30 2.46 -17.16 -32.19
CA GLU A 30 2.88 -15.75 -32.11
C GLU A 30 3.99 -15.45 -31.09
N CYS A 31 3.97 -16.08 -29.92
CA CYS A 31 4.94 -15.77 -28.85
C CYS A 31 5.59 -17.01 -28.22
N SER A 32 5.36 -18.18 -28.81
CA SER A 32 5.85 -19.50 -28.37
C SER A 32 5.69 -19.74 -26.86
N PHE A 33 4.53 -19.35 -26.30
CA PHE A 33 4.29 -19.45 -24.86
C PHE A 33 4.30 -20.92 -24.40
N PRO A 34 5.20 -21.30 -23.46
CA PRO A 34 5.32 -22.69 -23.06
C PRO A 34 4.18 -23.08 -22.11
N ILE A 35 3.20 -23.80 -22.63
CA ILE A 35 2.09 -24.43 -21.92
C ILE A 35 1.84 -25.84 -22.49
N CYS A 36 1.65 -26.85 -21.63
CA CYS A 36 1.39 -28.21 -22.08
C CYS A 36 -0.09 -28.41 -22.50
N LYS A 37 -0.35 -29.37 -23.40
CA LYS A 37 -1.69 -29.62 -23.98
C LYS A 37 -2.79 -29.77 -22.92
N ALA A 38 -2.54 -30.51 -21.84
CA ALA A 38 -3.50 -30.72 -20.75
C ALA A 38 -3.85 -29.41 -19.99
N CYS A 39 -2.92 -28.45 -19.90
CA CYS A 39 -3.20 -27.13 -19.34
C CYS A 39 -3.97 -26.25 -20.33
N LEU A 40 -3.70 -26.34 -21.64
CA LEU A 40 -4.47 -25.64 -22.67
C LEU A 40 -5.95 -26.08 -22.68
N GLU A 41 -6.20 -27.39 -22.66
CA GLU A 41 -7.56 -27.96 -22.57
C GLU A 41 -8.33 -27.48 -21.33
N TYR A 42 -7.61 -27.25 -20.22
CA TYR A 42 -8.20 -26.74 -18.99
C TYR A 42 -8.59 -25.25 -19.14
N GLU A 43 -7.70 -24.40 -19.64
CA GLU A 43 -8.04 -22.98 -19.85
C GLU A 43 -9.19 -22.83 -20.87
N PHE A 44 -9.27 -23.68 -21.90
CA PHE A 44 -10.44 -23.75 -22.80
C PHE A 44 -11.73 -24.12 -22.08
N LYS A 45 -11.72 -25.09 -21.16
CA LYS A 45 -12.88 -25.47 -20.32
C LYS A 45 -13.30 -24.37 -19.33
N GLU A 46 -12.36 -23.50 -18.95
CA GLU A 46 -12.60 -22.27 -18.17
C GLU A 46 -13.02 -21.06 -19.03
N GLY A 47 -13.24 -21.24 -20.34
CA GLY A 47 -13.60 -20.16 -21.28
C GLY A 47 -12.45 -19.23 -21.68
N ARG A 48 -11.21 -19.52 -21.24
CA ARG A 48 -10.01 -18.71 -21.49
C ARG A 48 -9.30 -19.16 -22.76
N ARG A 49 -9.85 -18.75 -23.91
CA ARG A 49 -9.29 -19.06 -25.25
C ARG A 49 -8.10 -18.19 -25.67
N ILE A 50 -7.62 -17.26 -24.83
CA ILE A 50 -6.51 -16.35 -25.16
C ILE A 50 -5.18 -16.73 -24.50
N CYS A 51 -4.09 -16.47 -25.22
CA CYS A 51 -2.73 -16.73 -24.79
C CYS A 51 -2.35 -15.88 -23.56
N LEU A 52 -1.87 -16.55 -22.51
CA LEU A 52 -1.51 -15.93 -21.23
C LEU A 52 -0.37 -14.91 -21.31
N ARG A 53 0.34 -14.78 -22.44
CA ARG A 53 1.48 -13.85 -22.62
C ARG A 53 1.22 -12.72 -23.61
N CYS A 54 0.52 -12.98 -24.72
CA CYS A 54 0.24 -11.96 -25.74
C CYS A 54 -1.24 -11.56 -25.88
N GLY A 55 -2.18 -12.30 -25.30
CA GLY A 55 -3.61 -12.01 -25.43
C GLY A 55 -4.27 -12.43 -26.75
N ASN A 56 -3.49 -12.78 -27.77
CA ASN A 56 -4.01 -13.37 -29.01
C ASN A 56 -4.70 -14.71 -28.70
N PRO A 57 -5.77 -15.09 -29.44
CA PRO A 57 -6.39 -16.40 -29.27
C PRO A 57 -5.36 -17.53 -29.47
N TYR A 58 -5.49 -18.60 -28.70
CA TYR A 58 -4.88 -19.87 -29.06
C TYR A 58 -5.60 -20.42 -30.30
N ASP A 59 -4.86 -21.04 -31.21
CA ASP A 59 -5.44 -21.63 -32.42
C ASP A 59 -6.37 -22.80 -32.04
N GLU A 60 -7.59 -22.81 -32.58
CA GLU A 60 -8.61 -23.81 -32.24
C GLU A 60 -8.27 -25.18 -32.84
N ASN A 61 -7.48 -25.23 -33.93
CA ASN A 61 -7.07 -26.45 -34.63
C ASN A 61 -5.98 -27.27 -33.88
N VAL A 62 -5.48 -26.79 -32.73
CA VAL A 62 -4.39 -27.42 -31.93
C VAL A 62 -4.73 -28.84 -31.42
N PHE A 63 -5.97 -29.29 -31.61
CA PHE A 63 -6.47 -30.60 -31.21
C PHE A 63 -6.60 -31.61 -32.35
N ASP A 64 -6.67 -31.17 -33.62
CA ASP A 64 -7.14 -31.98 -34.75
C ASP A 64 -6.08 -32.93 -35.36
N ASP A 65 -4.81 -32.74 -35.00
CA ASP A 65 -3.61 -33.52 -35.43
C ASP A 65 -3.67 -35.05 -35.18
N VAL A 66 -4.78 -35.60 -34.67
CA VAL A 66 -4.92 -37.00 -34.24
C VAL A 66 -6.11 -37.74 -34.88
N GLU A 67 -7.18 -37.06 -35.30
CA GLU A 67 -8.43 -37.72 -35.75
C GLU A 67 -8.82 -37.45 -37.22
N THR A 68 -7.99 -37.88 -38.17
CA THR A 68 -8.45 -38.08 -39.57
C THR A 68 -7.75 -39.25 -40.26
N LYS A 69 -8.41 -40.42 -40.28
CA LYS A 69 -7.93 -41.59 -41.05
C LYS A 69 -9.03 -42.42 -41.73
N THR A 70 -10.05 -41.77 -42.30
CA THR A 70 -11.06 -42.44 -43.14
C THR A 70 -11.52 -41.60 -44.34
N SER A 71 -10.93 -41.92 -45.50
CA SER A 71 -11.54 -41.93 -46.85
C SER A 71 -12.21 -40.68 -47.48
N LYS A 72 -11.70 -40.31 -48.68
CA LYS A 72 -12.47 -40.16 -49.96
C LYS A 72 -13.44 -38.96 -50.14
N THR A 73 -13.53 -38.25 -51.29
CA THR A 73 -12.82 -38.25 -52.60
C THR A 73 -13.11 -36.96 -53.40
N GLN A 74 -12.09 -36.27 -53.97
CA GLN A 74 -12.16 -35.26 -55.07
C GLN A 74 -13.04 -33.99 -54.83
N SER A 75 -12.99 -32.88 -55.60
CA SER A 75 -12.41 -32.59 -56.93
C SER A 75 -11.96 -31.12 -57.14
N ILE A 76 -10.84 -30.91 -57.87
CA ILE A 76 -10.60 -29.92 -58.97
C ILE A 76 -10.97 -28.42 -58.72
N VAL A 77 -10.06 -27.43 -58.54
CA VAL A 77 -9.01 -26.84 -59.45
C VAL A 77 -9.58 -25.85 -60.51
N PRO A 78 -8.93 -24.71 -60.90
CA PRO A 78 -7.71 -23.99 -60.45
C PRO A 78 -8.07 -22.61 -59.76
N THR A 79 -7.52 -21.37 -59.91
CA THR A 79 -6.47 -20.70 -60.74
C THR A 79 -6.03 -19.31 -60.20
N GLN A 80 -4.72 -18.99 -60.18
CA GLN A 80 -3.97 -17.83 -60.76
C GLN A 80 -4.53 -16.35 -60.76
N THR A 81 -3.74 -15.24 -60.74
CA THR A 81 -2.27 -14.99 -60.76
C THR A 81 -1.85 -13.54 -60.39
N ASN A 82 -0.59 -13.40 -59.94
CA ASN A 82 0.42 -12.33 -60.18
C ASN A 82 0.30 -10.87 -59.67
N ASN A 83 1.45 -10.41 -59.14
CA ASN A 83 1.85 -9.00 -58.96
C ASN A 83 2.25 -8.35 -60.30
N THR A 84 2.23 -7.01 -60.40
CA THR A 84 3.45 -6.17 -60.60
C THR A 84 3.17 -4.65 -60.54
N SER A 85 4.22 -3.84 -60.46
CA SER A 85 4.29 -2.35 -60.39
C SER A 85 4.10 -1.68 -61.78
N GLN A 86 3.89 -0.37 -61.97
CA GLN A 86 4.78 0.74 -61.59
C GLN A 86 4.24 2.16 -61.98
N ASP A 87 4.69 3.19 -61.24
CA ASP A 87 5.04 4.60 -61.60
C ASP A 87 4.13 5.66 -62.29
N SER A 88 4.10 6.84 -61.63
CA SER A 88 4.20 8.23 -62.16
C SER A 88 3.00 8.94 -62.86
N GLY A 89 2.83 10.27 -62.62
CA GLY A 89 1.83 11.11 -63.33
C GLY A 89 1.50 12.51 -62.73
N ILE A 90 2.42 13.48 -62.86
CA ILE A 90 2.34 14.88 -62.37
C ILE A 90 1.12 15.71 -62.88
N HIS A 91 0.52 16.58 -62.04
CA HIS A 91 0.14 17.98 -62.39
C HIS A 91 -0.18 18.86 -61.14
N ALA A 92 -0.38 20.18 -61.30
CA ALA A 92 -0.19 21.18 -60.22
C ALA A 92 -0.96 22.52 -60.37
N ARG A 93 -0.86 23.38 -59.32
CA ARG A 93 -1.35 24.78 -59.15
C ARG A 93 -2.85 24.89 -58.75
N HIS A 94 -3.26 25.74 -57.80
CA HIS A 94 -3.16 27.21 -57.87
C HIS A 94 -3.02 27.98 -56.53
N ILE A 95 -2.88 29.31 -56.66
CA ILE A 95 -2.58 30.38 -55.67
C ILE A 95 -3.51 31.58 -56.06
N SER A 96 -4.02 32.50 -55.21
CA SER A 96 -3.58 33.08 -53.91
C SER A 96 -4.68 32.95 -52.79
N THR A 97 -4.93 33.82 -51.79
CA THR A 97 -4.61 35.25 -51.50
C THR A 97 -4.63 35.55 -49.97
N VAL A 98 -4.21 36.77 -49.56
CA VAL A 98 -4.21 37.31 -48.17
C VAL A 98 -5.11 38.54 -48.07
N SER A 99 -5.64 38.85 -46.87
CA SER A 99 -5.99 40.23 -46.47
C SER A 99 -5.64 40.51 -45.00
N THR A 100 -5.34 41.77 -44.70
CA THR A 100 -4.96 42.31 -43.38
C THR A 100 -5.46 43.75 -43.27
N ILE A 101 -5.91 44.21 -42.09
CA ILE A 101 -5.74 45.55 -41.52
C ILE A 101 -6.45 45.64 -40.14
N ASP A 102 -6.04 46.62 -39.34
CA ASP A 102 -6.09 46.66 -37.87
C ASP A 102 -7.35 47.28 -37.22
N SER A 103 -7.40 47.12 -35.89
CA SER A 103 -7.87 48.08 -34.86
C SER A 103 -9.32 48.59 -34.82
N GLU A 104 -10.03 48.21 -33.76
CA GLU A 104 -10.71 49.08 -32.75
C GLU A 104 -11.03 48.16 -31.53
N LEU A 105 -10.54 48.43 -30.32
CA LEU A 105 -11.00 49.38 -29.28
C LEU A 105 -12.37 49.02 -28.64
N ASN A 106 -12.31 48.82 -27.31
CA ASN A 106 -13.32 48.69 -26.27
C ASN A 106 -14.81 48.49 -26.64
N ASP A 107 -15.44 47.54 -25.92
CA ASP A 107 -16.89 47.53 -25.68
C ASP A 107 -17.14 47.77 -24.18
N GLU A 108 -17.92 48.79 -23.83
CA GLU A 108 -18.21 49.16 -22.44
C GLU A 108 -19.42 48.38 -21.91
N TYR A 109 -19.21 47.28 -21.18
CA TYR A 109 -20.05 46.83 -20.04
C TYR A 109 -19.53 45.46 -19.53
N GLY A 110 -18.91 45.44 -18.35
CA GLY A 110 -18.21 44.26 -17.84
C GLY A 110 -19.12 43.05 -17.52
N ASN A 111 -19.27 42.13 -18.47
CA ASN A 111 -19.82 40.78 -18.27
C ASN A 111 -18.94 39.71 -18.94
N PRO A 112 -18.70 38.53 -18.33
CA PRO A 112 -17.76 37.55 -18.89
C PRO A 112 -18.34 36.75 -20.06
N ILE A 113 -17.47 36.40 -21.02
CA ILE A 113 -17.76 35.82 -22.34
C ILE A 113 -18.53 34.47 -22.30
N TRP A 114 -18.57 33.76 -21.16
CA TRP A 114 -19.23 32.45 -21.05
C TRP A 114 -20.75 32.51 -21.24
N LYS A 115 -21.41 33.60 -20.85
CA LYS A 115 -22.88 33.73 -20.85
C LYS A 115 -23.47 33.55 -22.26
N ASN A 116 -22.82 34.17 -23.26
CA ASN A 116 -23.24 34.15 -24.66
C ASN A 116 -23.16 32.73 -25.29
N ARG A 117 -22.29 31.84 -24.77
CA ARG A 117 -22.23 30.43 -25.22
C ARG A 117 -23.40 29.60 -24.67
N VAL A 118 -23.84 29.85 -23.44
CA VAL A 118 -24.98 29.15 -22.82
C VAL A 118 -26.30 29.51 -23.51
N GLU A 119 -26.47 30.79 -23.86
CA GLU A 119 -27.66 31.27 -24.59
C GLU A 119 -27.73 30.70 -26.02
N SER A 120 -26.58 30.59 -26.71
CA SER A 120 -26.47 29.90 -28.01
C SER A 120 -26.91 28.43 -27.97
N TRP A 121 -26.77 27.75 -26.81
CA TRP A 121 -27.26 26.38 -26.60
C TRP A 121 -28.77 26.33 -26.30
N LYS A 122 -29.33 27.30 -25.56
CA LYS A 122 -30.79 27.41 -25.34
C LYS A 122 -31.52 27.60 -26.67
N ASP A 123 -31.05 28.53 -27.50
CA ASP A 123 -31.69 28.92 -28.75
C ASP A 123 -31.77 27.79 -29.81
N LYS A 124 -30.78 26.88 -29.80
CA LYS A 124 -30.79 25.63 -30.61
C LYS A 124 -31.75 24.56 -30.08
N LYS A 125 -32.13 24.61 -28.80
CA LYS A 125 -33.04 23.65 -28.16
C LYS A 125 -34.50 24.05 -28.36
N ASP A 126 -34.84 25.33 -28.23
CA ASP A 126 -36.22 25.81 -28.38
C ASP A 126 -36.76 25.81 -29.81
N LYS A 127 -35.86 25.84 -30.81
CA LYS A 127 -36.23 25.58 -32.21
C LYS A 127 -36.60 24.10 -32.47
N LYS A 128 -36.22 23.16 -31.58
CA LYS A 128 -36.69 21.76 -31.60
C LYS A 128 -37.97 21.53 -30.81
N SER A 129 -38.20 22.24 -29.69
CA SER A 129 -39.39 22.04 -28.84
C SER A 129 -40.70 22.46 -29.52
N LYS A 130 -40.70 23.60 -30.23
CA LYS A 130 -41.91 24.18 -30.86
C LYS A 130 -42.52 23.39 -32.04
N LYS A 131 -41.92 22.27 -32.47
CA LYS A 131 -42.40 21.47 -33.61
C LYS A 131 -43.22 20.21 -33.28
N LYS A 132 -43.48 19.92 -31.99
CA LYS A 132 -44.33 18.79 -31.54
C LYS A 132 -45.47 19.24 -30.61
N LYS A 133 -46.58 19.76 -31.18
CA LYS A 133 -47.90 19.83 -30.51
C LYS A 133 -49.03 20.11 -31.52
N LYS A 134 -49.67 19.06 -32.04
CA LYS A 134 -51.06 19.06 -32.56
C LYS A 134 -51.55 17.61 -32.76
N ASP A 135 -52.59 17.27 -32.01
CA ASP A 135 -53.40 16.03 -32.05
C ASP A 135 -54.61 16.23 -33.02
N PRO A 136 -55.49 15.24 -33.34
CA PRO A 136 -55.89 14.09 -32.49
C PRO A 136 -56.24 12.71 -33.13
N LYS A 137 -56.24 11.68 -32.27
CA LYS A 137 -57.15 10.48 -32.18
C LYS A 137 -57.71 9.83 -33.48
N ALA A 138 -57.45 8.52 -33.69
CA ALA A 138 -58.34 7.40 -33.28
C ALA A 138 -58.15 6.04 -34.02
N THR A 139 -58.35 4.94 -33.27
CA THR A 139 -58.77 3.56 -33.70
C THR A 139 -57.77 2.52 -34.28
N LYS A 140 -57.96 1.29 -33.79
CA LYS A 140 -57.29 -0.02 -34.01
C LYS A 140 -57.10 -0.47 -35.49
N ALA A 141 -56.03 -1.22 -35.79
CA ALA A 141 -56.03 -2.68 -36.07
C ALA A 141 -54.76 -3.23 -36.79
N GLU A 142 -54.34 -4.41 -36.34
CA GLU A 142 -53.45 -5.48 -36.89
C GLU A 142 -52.51 -5.32 -38.12
N GLN A 143 -51.23 -5.61 -37.83
CA GLN A 143 -50.17 -6.33 -38.59
C GLN A 143 -50.38 -6.68 -40.09
N GLN A 144 -49.44 -6.24 -40.95
CA GLN A 144 -48.43 -7.13 -41.55
C GLN A 144 -47.20 -6.39 -42.13
N ASP A 145 -46.18 -7.17 -42.51
CA ASP A 145 -44.74 -6.92 -42.70
C ASP A 145 -44.21 -5.76 -43.59
N ALA A 146 -42.89 -5.57 -43.43
CA ALA A 146 -41.86 -5.21 -44.43
C ALA A 146 -41.27 -3.77 -44.50
N GLN A 147 -39.93 -3.75 -44.56
CA GLN A 147 -39.00 -2.74 -45.10
C GLN A 147 -38.98 -1.32 -44.50
N VAL A 148 -37.87 -1.04 -43.78
CA VAL A 148 -37.47 0.30 -43.30
C VAL A 148 -36.61 1.01 -44.37
N PRO A 149 -36.95 2.24 -44.82
CA PRO A 149 -36.10 3.01 -45.72
C PRO A 149 -34.87 3.61 -45.02
N THR A 150 -33.74 3.64 -45.72
CA THR A 150 -32.45 4.18 -45.26
C THR A 150 -32.52 5.68 -44.94
N GLN A 151 -32.00 6.11 -43.79
CA GLN A 151 -31.64 7.51 -43.55
C GLN A 151 -30.14 7.68 -43.34
N GLN A 152 -29.61 8.71 -43.99
CA GLN A 152 -28.20 8.94 -44.31
C GLN A 152 -27.28 9.01 -43.08
N HIS A 153 -26.13 8.34 -43.22
CA HIS A 153 -24.91 8.63 -42.47
C HIS A 153 -24.54 10.12 -42.57
N MET A 154 -24.12 10.70 -41.45
CA MET A 154 -22.98 11.62 -41.41
C MET A 154 -22.08 11.09 -40.29
N GLU A 155 -20.77 11.01 -40.53
CA GLU A 155 -19.90 10.15 -39.72
C GLU A 155 -19.73 10.60 -38.26
N ASP A 156 -20.19 9.74 -37.33
CA ASP A 156 -19.39 9.49 -36.13
C ASP A 156 -18.04 8.96 -36.61
N MET A 157 -16.95 9.71 -36.39
CA MET A 157 -15.61 9.24 -36.71
C MET A 157 -15.29 8.04 -35.79
N PRO A 158 -15.10 6.81 -36.32
CA PRO A 158 -14.83 5.66 -35.46
C PRO A 158 -13.47 5.84 -34.76
N PRO A 159 -13.25 5.21 -33.59
CA PRO A 159 -11.88 4.89 -33.22
C PRO A 159 -11.31 4.01 -34.33
N ASN A 160 -10.28 4.50 -35.04
CA ASN A 160 -9.75 3.81 -36.22
C ASN A 160 -9.43 2.35 -35.90
N THR A 161 -10.21 1.43 -36.47
CA THR A 161 -9.95 -0.01 -36.49
C THR A 161 -8.86 -0.32 -37.51
N GLU A 162 -7.68 0.27 -37.30
CA GLU A 162 -6.44 -0.28 -37.84
C GLU A 162 -6.25 -1.67 -37.24
N SER A 163 -6.03 -2.65 -38.11
CA SER A 163 -6.16 -4.08 -37.83
C SER A 163 -4.96 -4.63 -37.04
N GLY A 164 -4.87 -4.27 -35.76
CA GLY A 164 -4.00 -4.89 -34.78
C GLY A 164 -4.78 -5.35 -33.54
N ALA A 165 -4.47 -6.54 -33.02
CA ALA A 165 -4.97 -6.93 -31.70
C ALA A 165 -4.46 -5.93 -30.65
N THR A 166 -5.32 -5.52 -29.71
CA THR A 166 -4.98 -4.53 -28.68
C THR A 166 -4.04 -5.12 -27.63
N ASP A 167 -2.77 -5.15 -27.99
CA ASP A 167 -1.63 -5.76 -27.31
C ASP A 167 -1.65 -5.51 -25.79
N VAL A 168 -1.50 -6.57 -24.99
CA VAL A 168 -1.73 -6.53 -23.54
C VAL A 168 -0.59 -5.80 -22.83
N LEU A 169 -0.90 -4.73 -22.08
CA LEU A 169 0.09 -3.89 -21.40
C LEU A 169 0.59 -4.48 -20.07
N SER A 170 -0.24 -5.28 -19.40
CA SER A 170 0.14 -6.00 -18.18
C SER A 170 -0.56 -7.36 -18.04
N VAL A 171 0.15 -8.35 -17.54
CA VAL A 171 -0.34 -9.74 -17.40
C VAL A 171 -0.31 -10.18 -15.95
N VAL A 172 -1.36 -10.88 -15.52
CA VAL A 172 -1.40 -11.58 -14.24
C VAL A 172 -0.83 -12.99 -14.42
N ILE A 173 0.26 -13.29 -13.73
CA ILE A 173 0.89 -14.61 -13.75
C ILE A 173 0.46 -15.37 -12.49
N PRO A 174 -0.31 -16.48 -12.63
CA PRO A 174 -0.64 -17.32 -11.49
C PRO A 174 0.63 -18.04 -11.00
N ILE A 175 0.75 -18.22 -9.69
CA ILE A 175 1.82 -19.05 -9.12
C ILE A 175 1.60 -20.51 -9.57
N PRO A 176 2.64 -21.26 -10.02
CA PRO A 176 2.50 -22.60 -10.58
C PRO A 176 1.64 -23.54 -9.72
N ARG A 177 0.70 -24.25 -10.36
CA ARG A 177 -0.35 -25.04 -9.68
C ARG A 177 0.24 -26.06 -8.69
N THR A 178 1.37 -26.67 -9.04
CA THR A 178 2.13 -27.63 -8.20
C THR A 178 2.65 -27.07 -6.88
N LYS A 179 2.85 -25.74 -6.76
CA LYS A 179 3.20 -25.09 -5.48
C LYS A 179 1.95 -24.77 -4.65
N ILE A 180 0.95 -24.13 -5.26
CA ILE A 180 -0.23 -23.62 -4.55
C ILE A 180 -1.19 -24.72 -4.12
N THR A 181 -1.40 -25.77 -4.93
CA THR A 181 -2.30 -26.87 -4.55
C THR A 181 -1.77 -27.62 -3.32
N SER A 182 -0.48 -27.92 -3.26
CA SER A 182 0.14 -28.53 -2.07
C SER A 182 0.03 -27.63 -0.84
N TYR A 183 0.27 -26.32 -0.98
CA TYR A 183 0.10 -25.35 0.10
C TYR A 183 -1.34 -25.31 0.62
N ARG A 184 -2.34 -25.22 -0.28
CA ARG A 184 -3.78 -25.24 0.06
C ARG A 184 -4.21 -26.53 0.76
N ILE A 185 -3.71 -27.68 0.33
CA ILE A 185 -3.99 -28.96 1.01
C ILE A 185 -3.43 -28.95 2.44
N VAL A 186 -2.17 -28.50 2.63
CA VAL A 186 -1.53 -28.50 3.95
C VAL A 186 -2.19 -27.53 4.93
N ILE A 187 -2.61 -26.33 4.51
CA ILE A 187 -3.31 -25.39 5.42
C ILE A 187 -4.70 -25.90 5.83
N ILE A 188 -5.41 -26.63 4.95
CA ILE A 188 -6.68 -27.28 5.31
C ILE A 188 -6.45 -28.47 6.25
N MET A 189 -5.43 -29.30 6.01
CA MET A 189 -5.03 -30.38 6.94
C MET A 189 -4.64 -29.83 8.31
N ARG A 190 -3.89 -28.71 8.36
CA ARG A 190 -3.55 -28.00 9.60
C ARG A 190 -4.79 -27.48 10.34
N LEU A 191 -5.79 -26.96 9.62
CA LEU A 191 -7.06 -26.53 10.21
C LEU A 191 -7.84 -27.71 10.84
N ILE A 192 -7.86 -28.87 10.19
CA ILE A 192 -8.46 -30.10 10.72
C ILE A 192 -7.71 -30.58 11.97
N ILE A 193 -6.37 -30.60 11.93
CA ILE A 193 -5.52 -30.97 13.08
C ILE A 193 -5.75 -30.01 14.26
N LEU A 194 -5.85 -28.70 14.01
CA LEU A 194 -6.18 -27.70 15.04
C LEU A 194 -7.58 -27.94 15.64
N ALA A 195 -8.60 -28.24 14.83
CA ALA A 195 -9.94 -28.53 15.35
C ALA A 195 -9.96 -29.78 16.25
N LEU A 196 -9.27 -30.85 15.85
CA LEU A 196 -9.10 -32.06 16.66
C LEU A 196 -8.29 -31.80 17.94
N PHE A 197 -7.23 -31.00 17.84
CA PHE A 197 -6.43 -30.55 18.98
C PHE A 197 -7.28 -29.79 19.99
N PHE A 198 -8.06 -28.78 19.59
CA PHE A 198 -8.91 -28.01 20.50
C PHE A 198 -10.03 -28.86 21.11
N ASN A 199 -10.65 -29.75 20.34
CA ASN A 199 -11.65 -30.67 20.87
C ASN A 199 -11.05 -31.57 21.99
N TYR A 200 -9.86 -32.15 21.75
CA TYR A 200 -9.14 -32.89 22.78
C TYR A 200 -8.78 -32.00 23.99
N ARG A 201 -8.25 -30.80 23.73
CA ARG A 201 -7.78 -29.84 24.73
C ARG A 201 -8.88 -29.38 25.69
N ILE A 202 -10.07 -29.10 25.17
CA ILE A 202 -11.24 -28.64 25.93
C ILE A 202 -11.89 -29.79 26.71
N THR A 203 -11.92 -31.01 26.15
CA THR A 203 -12.48 -32.19 26.82
C THR A 203 -11.58 -32.79 27.91
N HIS A 204 -10.30 -32.38 27.97
CA HIS A 204 -9.32 -32.87 28.95
C HIS A 204 -8.76 -31.70 29.79
N PRO A 205 -9.53 -31.19 30.77
CA PRO A 205 -9.06 -30.20 31.73
C PRO A 205 -7.96 -30.75 32.64
N VAL A 206 -7.18 -29.84 33.24
CA VAL A 206 -6.18 -30.19 34.26
C VAL A 206 -6.63 -29.58 35.59
N ASP A 207 -7.48 -30.29 36.32
CA ASP A 207 -8.18 -29.78 37.50
C ASP A 207 -7.22 -29.32 38.61
N SER A 208 -6.09 -30.02 38.78
CA SER A 208 -5.01 -29.64 39.71
C SER A 208 -4.37 -28.27 39.41
N ALA A 209 -4.58 -27.73 38.21
CA ALA A 209 -4.05 -26.47 37.71
C ALA A 209 -5.08 -25.64 36.92
N TYR A 210 -6.39 -25.79 37.19
CA TYR A 210 -7.48 -25.35 36.30
C TYR A 210 -7.35 -23.90 35.78
N GLY A 211 -6.96 -22.94 36.64
CA GLY A 211 -6.74 -21.55 36.22
C GLY A 211 -5.62 -21.39 35.17
N LEU A 212 -4.48 -22.06 35.36
CA LEU A 212 -3.35 -22.03 34.40
C LEU A 212 -3.72 -22.73 33.10
N TRP A 213 -4.45 -23.85 33.19
CA TRP A 213 -5.01 -24.55 32.04
C TRP A 213 -5.94 -23.63 31.23
N LEU A 214 -6.90 -22.99 31.90
CA LEU A 214 -7.89 -22.12 31.29
C LEU A 214 -7.25 -20.91 30.60
N THR A 215 -6.29 -20.23 31.25
CA THR A 215 -5.51 -19.15 30.63
C THR A 215 -4.80 -19.62 29.36
N SER A 216 -4.17 -20.80 29.40
CA SER A 216 -3.49 -21.36 28.22
C SER A 216 -4.45 -21.67 27.09
N VAL A 217 -5.57 -22.34 27.36
CA VAL A 217 -6.57 -22.69 26.33
C VAL A 217 -7.18 -21.44 25.70
N ILE A 218 -7.46 -20.38 26.47
CA ILE A 218 -7.93 -19.10 25.94
C ILE A 218 -6.87 -18.45 25.02
N CYS A 219 -5.59 -18.46 25.41
CA CYS A 219 -4.51 -17.93 24.57
C CYS A 219 -4.31 -18.76 23.29
N GLU A 220 -4.31 -20.09 23.40
CA GLU A 220 -4.21 -21.04 22.29
C GLU A 220 -5.34 -20.82 21.27
N ILE A 221 -6.59 -20.66 21.73
CA ILE A 221 -7.75 -20.33 20.89
C ILE A 221 -7.58 -18.97 20.20
N TRP A 222 -7.12 -17.94 20.92
CA TRP A 222 -6.88 -16.62 20.31
C TRP A 222 -5.82 -16.69 19.21
N PHE A 223 -4.71 -17.39 19.42
CA PHE A 223 -3.68 -17.57 18.39
C PHE A 223 -4.21 -18.35 17.19
N ALA A 224 -5.08 -19.34 17.38
CA ALA A 224 -5.71 -20.04 16.27
C ALA A 224 -6.64 -19.13 15.44
N VAL A 225 -7.43 -18.26 16.08
CA VAL A 225 -8.24 -17.24 15.39
C VAL A 225 -7.34 -16.24 14.65
N SER A 226 -6.31 -15.72 15.30
CA SER A 226 -5.33 -14.80 14.71
C SER A 226 -4.62 -15.44 13.51
N TRP A 227 -4.26 -16.73 13.59
CA TRP A 227 -3.64 -17.48 12.51
C TRP A 227 -4.59 -17.71 11.32
N VAL A 228 -5.87 -18.05 11.56
CA VAL A 228 -6.86 -18.18 10.49
C VAL A 228 -7.08 -16.84 9.77
N LEU A 229 -7.18 -15.74 10.53
CA LEU A 229 -7.33 -14.39 9.99
C LEU A 229 -6.11 -13.92 9.18
N ASP A 230 -4.91 -14.36 9.53
CA ASP A 230 -3.66 -14.08 8.80
C ASP A 230 -3.47 -14.94 7.54
N GLN A 231 -3.83 -16.22 7.58
CA GLN A 231 -3.54 -17.16 6.50
C GLN A 231 -4.55 -17.14 5.36
N PHE A 232 -5.84 -16.97 5.67
CA PHE A 232 -6.88 -16.97 4.64
C PHE A 232 -6.70 -15.84 3.59
N PRO A 233 -6.24 -14.63 3.92
CA PRO A 233 -5.79 -13.64 2.93
C PRO A 233 -4.67 -14.11 1.98
N LYS A 234 -3.85 -15.10 2.38
CA LYS A 234 -2.79 -15.69 1.55
C LYS A 234 -3.29 -16.85 0.67
N TRP A 235 -4.60 -17.06 0.54
CA TRP A 235 -5.17 -18.22 -0.18
C TRP A 235 -4.90 -18.23 -1.69
N SER A 236 -4.79 -17.06 -2.33
CA SER A 236 -4.69 -16.95 -3.80
C SER A 236 -3.65 -15.91 -4.25
N PRO A 237 -2.35 -16.11 -3.94
CA PRO A 237 -1.32 -15.19 -4.35
C PRO A 237 -1.15 -15.17 -5.87
N ILE A 238 -0.81 -14.00 -6.41
CA ILE A 238 -0.50 -13.79 -7.83
C ILE A 238 0.83 -13.04 -8.00
N ASN A 239 1.36 -13.10 -9.22
CA ASN A 239 2.40 -12.21 -9.72
C ASN A 239 1.84 -11.36 -10.86
N ARG A 240 2.54 -10.28 -11.22
CA ARG A 240 2.23 -9.46 -12.40
C ARG A 240 3.50 -9.08 -13.16
N GLU A 241 3.39 -8.99 -14.48
CA GLU A 241 4.42 -8.45 -15.36
C GLU A 241 3.86 -7.28 -16.19
N THR A 242 4.73 -6.32 -16.53
CA THR A 242 4.42 -5.09 -17.26
C THR A 242 5.22 -5.01 -18.54
N TYR A 243 4.59 -4.58 -19.63
CA TYR A 243 5.20 -4.45 -20.95
C TYR A 243 5.35 -2.99 -21.33
N ILE A 244 6.45 -2.39 -20.85
CA ILE A 244 6.73 -0.95 -21.02
C ILE A 244 6.89 -0.60 -22.50
N ASP A 245 7.52 -1.48 -23.28
CA ASP A 245 7.79 -1.23 -24.70
C ASP A 245 6.47 -1.16 -25.52
N ARG A 246 5.45 -1.93 -25.11
CA ARG A 246 4.07 -1.84 -25.66
C ARG A 246 3.34 -0.56 -25.25
N LEU A 247 3.61 -0.06 -24.03
CA LEU A 247 3.06 1.23 -23.58
C LEU A 247 3.61 2.37 -24.44
N SER A 248 4.93 2.40 -24.65
CA SER A 248 5.58 3.41 -25.50
C SER A 248 5.12 3.30 -26.95
N ALA A 249 5.10 2.11 -27.54
CA ALA A 249 4.58 1.91 -28.91
C ALA A 249 3.11 2.35 -29.10
N ARG A 250 2.31 2.40 -28.02
CA ARG A 250 0.91 2.86 -28.05
C ARG A 250 0.76 4.36 -27.83
N PHE A 251 1.47 4.95 -26.87
CA PHE A 251 1.24 6.33 -26.38
C PHE A 251 2.40 7.31 -26.63
N GLU A 252 3.53 6.85 -27.16
CA GLU A 252 4.71 7.65 -27.55
C GLU A 252 5.08 7.32 -29.02
N ARG A 253 4.15 7.59 -29.94
CA ARG A 253 4.38 7.44 -31.38
C ARG A 253 5.40 8.49 -31.85
N GLU A 254 6.43 8.07 -32.57
CA GLU A 254 7.45 8.99 -33.08
C GLU A 254 6.84 10.02 -34.04
N GLY A 255 7.10 11.31 -33.79
CA GLY A 255 6.55 12.43 -34.56
C GLY A 255 5.20 12.97 -34.06
N GLU A 256 4.48 12.26 -33.20
CA GLU A 256 3.28 12.76 -32.51
C GLU A 256 3.62 13.35 -31.12
N GLN A 257 2.69 14.10 -30.52
CA GLN A 257 2.79 14.47 -29.11
C GLN A 257 2.49 13.26 -28.21
N SER A 258 3.23 13.10 -27.11
CA SER A 258 3.02 11.98 -26.18
C SER A 258 1.62 12.05 -25.55
N GLN A 259 0.88 10.96 -25.72
CA GLN A 259 -0.45 10.72 -25.18
C GLN A 259 -0.40 10.10 -23.77
N LEU A 260 0.79 10.00 -23.16
CA LEU A 260 0.95 9.55 -21.77
C LEU A 260 0.26 10.50 -20.79
N ALA A 261 -0.40 9.94 -19.78
CA ALA A 261 -1.10 10.73 -18.76
C ALA A 261 -0.11 11.51 -17.87
N ALA A 262 -0.50 12.71 -17.42
CA ALA A 262 0.30 13.47 -16.46
C ALA A 262 0.32 12.81 -15.07
N VAL A 263 1.42 12.99 -14.35
CA VAL A 263 1.66 12.47 -12.99
C VAL A 263 2.26 13.56 -12.10
N ASP A 264 1.53 13.94 -11.06
CA ASP A 264 2.03 14.85 -10.02
C ASP A 264 2.67 14.04 -8.88
N PHE A 265 3.95 14.27 -8.59
CA PHE A 265 4.67 13.68 -7.46
C PHE A 265 4.50 14.53 -6.22
N PHE A 266 4.11 13.93 -5.10
CA PHE A 266 4.02 14.58 -3.79
C PHE A 266 5.13 14.08 -2.88
N VAL A 267 5.87 15.01 -2.28
CA VAL A 267 6.86 14.77 -1.23
C VAL A 267 6.56 15.68 -0.06
N SER A 268 6.23 15.12 1.10
CA SER A 268 6.04 15.90 2.34
C SER A 268 7.26 15.79 3.26
N THR A 269 7.60 16.91 3.90
CA THR A 269 8.63 17.00 4.94
C THR A 269 8.11 17.84 6.12
N VAL A 270 8.59 17.56 7.34
CA VAL A 270 8.03 18.15 8.57
C VAL A 270 8.99 19.09 9.28
N ASP A 271 10.29 18.79 9.25
CA ASP A 271 11.31 19.52 10.02
C ASP A 271 12.71 19.19 9.48
N PRO A 272 13.45 20.15 8.89
CA PRO A 272 14.75 19.89 8.29
C PRO A 272 15.87 19.57 9.31
N LEU A 273 15.62 19.71 10.62
CA LEU A 273 16.54 19.25 11.67
C LEU A 273 16.31 17.77 12.05
N LYS A 274 15.15 17.20 11.69
CA LYS A 274 14.80 15.77 11.85
C LYS A 274 15.01 14.99 10.55
N GLU A 275 14.71 15.62 9.42
CA GLU A 275 14.78 15.10 8.06
C GLU A 275 15.84 15.90 7.28
N PRO A 276 17.13 15.48 7.28
CA PRO A 276 18.21 16.30 6.73
C PRO A 276 17.94 16.73 5.28
N PRO A 277 18.04 18.02 4.91
CA PRO A 277 17.58 18.52 3.60
C PRO A 277 18.27 17.87 2.40
N LEU A 278 19.49 17.36 2.59
CA LEU A 278 20.22 16.58 1.57
C LEU A 278 19.49 15.29 1.19
N ILE A 279 18.72 14.67 2.08
CA ILE A 279 17.91 13.48 1.77
C ILE A 279 16.71 13.88 0.92
N THR A 280 15.94 14.88 1.35
CA THR A 280 14.82 15.45 0.57
C THR A 280 15.27 15.93 -0.81
N ALA A 281 16.44 16.57 -0.91
CA ALA A 281 17.05 16.97 -2.17
C ALA A 281 17.41 15.77 -3.07
N ASN A 282 17.97 14.69 -2.51
CA ASN A 282 18.23 13.45 -3.26
C ASN A 282 16.94 12.82 -3.80
N THR A 283 15.87 12.83 -3.01
CA THR A 283 14.53 12.37 -3.41
C THR A 283 13.98 13.21 -4.55
N VAL A 284 13.96 14.55 -4.42
CA VAL A 284 13.54 15.49 -5.48
C VAL A 284 14.36 15.31 -6.76
N LEU A 285 15.69 15.22 -6.66
CA LEU A 285 16.57 14.99 -7.81
C LEU A 285 16.29 13.65 -8.52
N SER A 286 15.88 12.62 -7.77
CA SER A 286 15.51 11.32 -8.35
C SER A 286 14.18 11.37 -9.12
N ILE A 287 13.25 12.25 -8.73
CA ILE A 287 11.97 12.51 -9.40
C ILE A 287 12.20 13.35 -10.66
N LEU A 288 12.91 14.47 -10.56
CA LEU A 288 13.20 15.35 -11.70
C LEU A 288 14.02 14.64 -12.81
N ALA A 289 14.77 13.60 -12.45
CA ALA A 289 15.57 12.79 -13.38
C ALA A 289 14.86 11.51 -13.89
N LEU A 290 13.53 11.39 -13.79
CA LEU A 290 12.73 10.26 -14.28
C LEU A 290 12.82 10.00 -15.80
N ASP A 291 12.58 8.75 -16.20
CA ASP A 291 12.31 8.37 -17.60
C ASP A 291 10.82 8.53 -17.90
N TYR A 292 10.43 9.77 -18.22
CA TYR A 292 9.08 10.18 -18.61
C TYR A 292 9.15 11.55 -19.36
N PRO A 293 8.14 11.90 -20.18
CA PRO A 293 8.05 13.23 -20.81
C PRO A 293 8.02 14.37 -19.77
N VAL A 294 8.74 15.47 -20.06
CA VAL A 294 8.97 16.56 -19.08
C VAL A 294 7.76 17.46 -18.84
N ASP A 295 6.86 17.54 -19.81
CA ASP A 295 5.56 18.21 -19.75
C ASP A 295 4.52 17.44 -18.92
N LYS A 296 4.73 16.12 -18.74
CA LYS A 296 3.83 15.20 -18.03
C LYS A 296 4.24 14.94 -16.57
N VAL A 297 5.39 15.42 -16.09
CA VAL A 297 5.84 15.26 -14.70
C VAL A 297 5.86 16.59 -13.96
N SER A 298 5.27 16.61 -12.77
CA SER A 298 5.42 17.69 -11.78
C SER A 298 5.95 17.13 -10.48
N CYS A 299 6.81 17.87 -9.78
CA CYS A 299 7.23 17.58 -8.42
C CYS A 299 6.69 18.66 -7.48
N TYR A 300 5.88 18.27 -6.50
CA TYR A 300 5.37 19.11 -5.43
C TYR A 300 6.05 18.71 -4.12
N VAL A 301 6.61 19.69 -3.42
CA VAL A 301 7.23 19.51 -2.10
C VAL A 301 6.46 20.33 -1.09
N SER A 302 5.86 19.66 -0.11
CA SER A 302 5.17 20.31 1.02
C SER A 302 6.10 20.36 2.23
N ASP A 303 6.42 21.56 2.70
CA ASP A 303 7.08 21.75 4.01
C ASP A 303 6.04 22.12 5.06
N ASP A 304 5.79 21.20 5.99
CA ASP A 304 4.87 21.41 7.11
C ASP A 304 5.55 22.17 8.28
N GLY A 305 6.87 22.40 8.22
CA GLY A 305 7.63 23.22 9.16
C GLY A 305 7.82 24.68 8.73
N ALA A 306 7.50 25.01 7.48
CA ALA A 306 7.65 26.36 6.88
C ALA A 306 9.07 26.95 7.01
N ALA A 307 10.11 26.12 6.96
CA ALA A 307 11.46 26.49 7.35
C ALA A 307 12.28 27.06 6.18
N MET A 308 12.93 28.21 6.40
CA MET A 308 13.78 28.85 5.38
C MET A 308 14.91 27.91 4.88
N LEU A 309 15.41 27.02 5.75
CA LEU A 309 16.40 25.99 5.37
C LEU A 309 15.87 25.04 4.29
N SER A 310 14.61 24.61 4.37
CA SER A 310 13.97 23.77 3.34
C SER A 310 13.89 24.51 2.01
N PHE A 311 13.54 25.80 2.05
CA PHE A 311 13.43 26.66 0.89
C PHE A 311 14.78 26.92 0.20
N GLU A 312 15.80 27.39 0.94
CA GLU A 312 17.16 27.59 0.39
C GLU A 312 17.77 26.28 -0.13
N SER A 313 17.51 25.16 0.56
CA SER A 313 17.87 23.82 0.09
C SER A 313 17.23 23.49 -1.26
N LEU A 314 15.95 23.81 -1.47
CA LEU A 314 15.26 23.56 -2.73
C LEU A 314 15.77 24.44 -3.88
N VAL A 315 16.18 25.68 -3.61
CA VAL A 315 16.82 26.57 -4.60
C VAL A 315 18.14 25.97 -5.09
N GLU A 316 19.05 25.60 -4.19
CA GLU A 316 20.31 24.91 -4.53
C GLU A 316 20.07 23.57 -5.25
N THR A 317 19.02 22.85 -4.85
CA THR A 317 18.62 21.59 -5.50
C THR A 317 18.12 21.80 -6.92
N ALA A 318 17.36 22.86 -7.18
CA ALA A 318 16.89 23.22 -8.53
C ALA A 318 18.06 23.58 -9.46
N ASP A 319 19.03 24.36 -8.99
CA ASP A 319 20.21 24.70 -9.78
C ASP A 319 21.14 23.50 -10.03
N PHE A 320 21.27 22.58 -9.06
CA PHE A 320 21.98 21.33 -9.29
C PHE A 320 21.22 20.40 -10.25
N ALA A 321 19.87 20.38 -10.21
CA ALA A 321 19.04 19.57 -11.12
C ALA A 321 19.30 19.91 -12.60
N ARG A 322 19.50 21.19 -12.92
CA ARG A 322 19.83 21.68 -14.28
C ARG A 322 21.14 21.10 -14.84
N LYS A 323 22.04 20.63 -13.98
CA LYS A 323 23.24 19.86 -14.35
C LYS A 323 22.99 18.35 -14.33
N TRP A 324 22.32 17.86 -13.29
CA TRP A 324 22.16 16.44 -12.99
C TRP A 324 21.18 15.71 -13.91
N VAL A 325 20.06 16.35 -14.27
CA VAL A 325 18.99 15.74 -15.09
C VAL A 325 19.46 15.39 -16.52
N PRO A 326 20.07 16.30 -17.32
CA PRO A 326 20.57 15.93 -18.65
C PRO A 326 21.64 14.83 -18.57
N PHE A 327 22.58 14.90 -17.61
CA PHE A 327 23.56 13.84 -17.36
C PHE A 327 22.91 12.49 -17.02
N CYS A 328 21.88 12.47 -16.16
CA CYS A 328 21.11 11.28 -15.82
C CYS A 328 20.44 10.64 -17.03
N LYS A 329 19.77 11.44 -17.87
CA LYS A 329 19.05 10.96 -19.07
C LYS A 329 20.04 10.48 -20.14
N LYS A 330 21.02 11.31 -20.51
CA LYS A 330 22.07 11.04 -21.52
C LYS A 330 22.86 9.75 -21.31
N TYR A 331 23.14 9.38 -20.05
CA TYR A 331 23.90 8.17 -19.71
C TYR A 331 23.07 7.01 -19.16
N SER A 332 21.76 7.20 -18.98
CA SER A 332 20.84 6.23 -18.36
C SER A 332 21.46 5.61 -17.09
N ILE A 333 21.89 6.46 -16.15
CA ILE A 333 22.46 6.01 -14.88
C ILE A 333 21.36 5.74 -13.86
N GLU A 334 21.59 4.76 -12.98
CA GLU A 334 20.67 4.38 -11.92
C GLU A 334 21.46 3.94 -10.66
N PRO A 335 20.98 4.24 -9.44
CA PRO A 335 19.77 5.00 -9.11
C PRO A 335 19.87 6.48 -9.53
N ARG A 336 18.73 7.18 -9.59
CA ARG A 336 18.66 8.60 -10.02
C ARG A 336 18.99 9.59 -8.90
N ALA A 337 19.07 9.14 -7.64
CA ALA A 337 19.53 9.94 -6.50
C ALA A 337 21.07 9.95 -6.40
N PRO A 338 21.74 11.13 -6.43
CA PRO A 338 23.20 11.22 -6.56
C PRO A 338 24.01 10.70 -5.37
N GLU A 339 23.59 10.89 -4.10
CA GLU A 339 24.32 10.37 -2.92
C GLU A 339 24.40 8.84 -2.97
N PHE A 340 23.26 8.20 -3.26
CA PHE A 340 23.17 6.75 -3.39
C PHE A 340 23.94 6.26 -4.64
N TYR A 341 23.86 6.95 -5.77
CA TYR A 341 24.63 6.61 -6.98
C TYR A 341 26.16 6.71 -6.77
N PHE A 342 26.66 7.79 -6.16
CA PHE A 342 28.09 8.02 -5.99
C PHE A 342 28.72 7.26 -4.80
N SER A 343 27.91 6.73 -3.88
CA SER A 343 28.36 5.88 -2.77
C SER A 343 28.36 4.37 -3.08
N LEU A 344 27.70 3.93 -4.17
CA LEU A 344 27.73 2.55 -4.63
C LEU A 344 29.16 2.08 -4.95
N LYS A 345 29.57 0.97 -4.33
CA LYS A 345 30.86 0.29 -4.56
C LYS A 345 30.80 -0.75 -5.69
N ILE A 346 29.96 -0.50 -6.68
CA ILE A 346 29.79 -1.33 -7.88
C ILE A 346 30.65 -0.74 -8.99
N ASP A 347 31.13 -1.56 -9.93
CA ASP A 347 31.74 -1.05 -11.15
C ASP A 347 30.73 -0.19 -11.94
N TYR A 348 31.05 1.09 -12.05
CA TYR A 348 30.23 2.10 -12.71
C TYR A 348 30.53 2.24 -14.21
N LEU A 349 31.56 1.57 -14.73
CA LEU A 349 31.87 1.49 -16.17
C LEU A 349 31.10 0.35 -16.86
N ARG A 350 30.62 -0.62 -16.07
CA ARG A 350 29.84 -1.74 -16.54
C ARG A 350 28.66 -1.27 -17.41
N ASP A 351 28.52 -1.89 -18.58
CA ASP A 351 27.43 -1.65 -19.55
C ASP A 351 27.35 -0.19 -20.06
N LYS A 352 28.46 0.59 -20.01
CA LYS A 352 28.53 1.98 -20.52
C LYS A 352 29.44 2.10 -21.75
N VAL A 353 28.82 2.29 -22.91
CA VAL A 353 29.49 2.40 -24.23
C VAL A 353 29.93 3.82 -24.63
N GLN A 354 29.44 4.86 -23.94
CA GLN A 354 29.65 6.25 -24.34
C GLN A 354 31.08 6.75 -24.01
N PRO A 355 31.86 7.25 -24.98
CA PRO A 355 33.29 7.53 -24.79
C PRO A 355 33.58 8.70 -23.83
N SER A 356 32.73 9.73 -23.79
CA SER A 356 32.92 10.88 -22.89
C SER A 356 32.47 10.63 -21.44
N PHE A 357 31.80 9.52 -21.16
CA PHE A 357 31.24 9.20 -19.83
C PHE A 357 32.28 9.27 -18.71
N VAL A 358 33.50 8.77 -18.93
CA VAL A 358 34.57 8.78 -17.92
C VAL A 358 35.08 10.20 -17.63
N LYS A 359 34.95 11.14 -18.57
CA LYS A 359 35.26 12.56 -18.37
C LYS A 359 34.09 13.25 -17.65
N GLU A 360 32.88 13.13 -18.18
CA GLU A 360 31.68 13.81 -17.69
C GLU A 360 31.27 13.33 -16.29
N ARG A 361 31.33 12.03 -15.99
CA ARG A 361 31.08 11.50 -14.62
C ARG A 361 32.07 12.04 -13.59
N ARG A 362 33.34 12.28 -13.97
CA ARG A 362 34.35 12.88 -13.08
C ARG A 362 34.15 14.38 -12.90
N ALA A 363 33.59 15.09 -13.88
CA ALA A 363 33.12 16.47 -13.69
C ALA A 363 31.92 16.47 -12.74
N MET A 364 30.82 15.79 -13.10
CA MET A 364 29.57 15.74 -12.33
C MET A 364 29.76 15.30 -10.88
N LYS A 365 30.72 14.41 -10.57
CA LYS A 365 31.03 14.08 -9.18
C LYS A 365 31.59 15.29 -8.39
N ARG A 366 32.43 16.14 -8.98
CA ARG A 366 32.93 17.36 -8.29
C ARG A 366 31.80 18.35 -8.07
N ASP A 367 31.02 18.65 -9.11
CA ASP A 367 29.82 19.48 -9.00
C ASP A 367 28.86 19.00 -7.89
N TYR A 368 28.75 17.67 -7.70
CA TYR A 368 27.94 17.10 -6.63
C TYR A 368 28.56 17.27 -5.23
N GLU A 369 29.86 17.03 -5.05
CA GLU A 369 30.53 17.26 -3.75
C GLU A 369 30.53 18.77 -3.40
N GLU A 370 30.64 19.67 -4.39
CA GLU A 370 30.48 21.12 -4.22
C GLU A 370 29.05 21.51 -3.79
N PHE A 371 28.02 20.96 -4.45
CA PHE A 371 26.62 21.11 -4.03
C PHE A 371 26.42 20.63 -2.58
N LYS A 372 26.97 19.46 -2.23
CA LYS A 372 26.93 18.90 -0.88
C LYS A 372 27.62 19.80 0.15
N ILE A 373 28.71 20.49 -0.21
CA ILE A 373 29.36 21.49 0.64
C ILE A 373 28.44 22.71 0.86
N ARG A 374 27.81 23.25 -0.19
CA ARG A 374 26.88 24.39 -0.05
C ARG A 374 25.66 24.02 0.79
N MET A 375 25.07 22.85 0.57
CA MET A 375 23.98 22.29 1.39
C MET A 375 24.36 22.18 2.88
N ASN A 376 25.57 21.67 3.18
CA ASN A 376 26.07 21.61 4.56
C ASN A 376 26.28 23.02 5.18
N ALA A 377 26.69 24.01 4.38
CA ALA A 377 26.81 25.39 4.83
C ALA A 377 25.44 26.01 5.16
N LEU A 378 24.40 25.73 4.37
CA LEU A 378 23.02 26.13 4.69
C LEU A 378 22.52 25.50 5.99
N VAL A 379 22.75 24.21 6.20
CA VAL A 379 22.39 23.51 7.46
C VAL A 379 23.14 24.11 8.66
N ALA A 380 24.42 24.45 8.50
CA ALA A 380 25.21 25.08 9.57
C ALA A 380 24.83 26.55 9.85
N LYS A 381 24.38 27.30 8.82
CA LYS A 381 23.77 28.64 8.94
C LYS A 381 22.45 28.55 9.73
N ALA A 382 21.57 27.63 9.36
CA ALA A 382 20.23 27.47 9.93
C ALA A 382 20.20 27.06 11.41
N GLN A 383 21.30 26.51 11.96
CA GLN A 383 21.43 26.25 13.40
C GLN A 383 21.59 27.53 14.25
N LYS A 384 21.73 28.71 13.62
CA LYS A 384 21.89 30.01 14.28
C LYS A 384 20.75 30.94 13.91
N THR A 385 19.60 30.77 14.58
CA THR A 385 18.44 31.65 14.39
C THR A 385 18.80 33.09 14.79
N PRO A 386 18.64 34.09 13.89
CA PRO A 386 18.82 35.50 14.23
C PRO A 386 17.66 36.02 15.09
N GLU A 387 17.92 36.97 15.97
CA GLU A 387 16.93 37.57 16.88
C GLU A 387 15.82 38.33 16.13
N GLU A 388 16.19 38.99 15.02
CA GLU A 388 15.27 39.71 14.11
C GLU A 388 14.39 38.78 13.23
N GLY A 389 14.56 37.45 13.36
CA GLY A 389 13.96 36.46 12.46
C GLY A 389 14.68 36.33 11.11
N TRP A 390 14.34 35.30 10.35
CA TRP A 390 14.97 35.03 9.05
C TRP A 390 14.60 36.08 8.00
N THR A 391 15.54 36.39 7.11
CA THR A 391 15.42 37.35 6.01
C THR A 391 15.83 36.69 4.69
N MET A 392 15.05 36.91 3.63
CA MET A 392 15.34 36.44 2.28
C MET A 392 16.44 37.28 1.60
N GLN A 393 16.98 36.76 0.49
CA GLN A 393 18.11 37.39 -0.23
C GLN A 393 17.74 38.73 -0.91
N ASP A 394 16.44 39.02 -1.06
CA ASP A 394 15.90 40.30 -1.53
C ASP A 394 15.72 41.34 -0.41
N GLY A 395 16.02 40.98 0.85
CA GLY A 395 15.84 41.81 2.04
C GLY A 395 14.46 41.73 2.69
N THR A 396 13.54 40.88 2.20
CA THR A 396 12.21 40.70 2.82
C THR A 396 12.27 39.75 4.03
N SER A 397 11.42 39.97 5.04
CA SER A 397 11.31 39.05 6.18
C SER A 397 10.63 37.74 5.76
N TRP A 398 11.13 36.60 6.26
CA TRP A 398 10.59 35.28 5.95
C TRP A 398 9.17 35.08 6.52
N PRO A 399 8.13 34.84 5.69
CA PRO A 399 6.76 34.74 6.20
C PRO A 399 6.53 33.55 7.14
N GLY A 400 7.34 32.49 7.04
CA GLY A 400 7.31 31.33 7.93
C GLY A 400 8.05 31.50 9.26
N ASN A 401 8.43 32.73 9.65
CA ASN A 401 9.20 32.99 10.88
C ASN A 401 8.50 32.50 12.17
N ASN A 402 7.16 32.41 12.19
CA ASN A 402 6.41 31.75 13.25
C ASN A 402 5.77 30.46 12.72
N THR A 403 6.23 29.30 13.20
CA THR A 403 5.73 27.97 12.76
C THR A 403 4.27 27.68 13.15
N ARG A 404 3.65 28.50 14.02
CA ARG A 404 2.24 28.39 14.44
C ARG A 404 1.31 29.43 13.81
N ASP A 405 1.85 30.52 13.26
CA ASP A 405 1.08 31.60 12.63
C ASP A 405 1.84 32.13 11.40
N HIS A 406 1.54 31.57 10.23
CA HIS A 406 2.14 31.99 8.95
C HIS A 406 1.15 31.83 7.78
N PRO A 407 1.22 32.72 6.77
CA PRO A 407 0.43 32.60 5.56
C PRO A 407 0.84 31.39 4.72
N GLY A 408 -0.07 30.90 3.88
CA GLY A 408 0.27 29.91 2.85
C GLY A 408 1.26 30.49 1.84
N MET A 409 2.28 29.70 1.47
CA MET A 409 3.33 30.09 0.53
C MET A 409 3.39 29.08 -0.62
N ILE A 410 3.51 29.57 -1.86
CA ILE A 410 3.71 28.74 -3.05
C ILE A 410 4.84 29.37 -3.87
N GLN A 411 5.83 28.57 -4.27
CA GLN A 411 6.90 29.00 -5.18
C GLN A 411 7.12 27.95 -6.27
N VAL A 412 7.35 28.41 -7.50
CA VAL A 412 7.73 27.56 -8.64
C VAL A 412 9.18 27.87 -9.03
N PHE A 413 10.01 26.84 -9.21
CA PHE A 413 11.43 26.99 -9.53
C PHE A 413 11.80 26.54 -10.95
N LEU A 414 11.25 25.40 -11.38
CA LEU A 414 11.51 24.76 -12.68
C LEU A 414 10.21 24.60 -13.47
N GLY A 415 10.33 24.31 -14.77
CA GLY A 415 9.23 24.19 -15.73
C GLY A 415 9.30 25.24 -16.83
N TYR A 416 8.26 25.34 -17.65
CA TYR A 416 8.19 26.24 -18.82
C TYR A 416 8.54 27.70 -18.54
N SER A 417 8.06 28.24 -17.40
CA SER A 417 8.33 29.62 -16.95
C SER A 417 9.56 29.76 -16.04
N GLY A 418 10.27 28.67 -15.78
CA GLY A 418 11.42 28.60 -14.87
C GLY A 418 12.75 28.45 -15.60
N ALA A 419 13.77 28.00 -14.86
CA ALA A 419 15.10 27.80 -15.43
C ALA A 419 15.20 26.52 -16.29
N ARG A 420 15.75 26.66 -17.50
CA ARG A 420 16.10 25.56 -18.43
C ARG A 420 17.42 24.88 -18.06
N ASP A 421 17.66 23.68 -18.60
CA ASP A 421 18.92 22.97 -18.42
C ASP A 421 20.10 23.62 -19.18
N ILE A 422 21.30 23.04 -19.09
CA ILE A 422 22.49 23.56 -19.78
C ILE A 422 22.41 23.42 -21.31
N GLU A 423 21.60 22.49 -21.81
CA GLU A 423 21.45 22.19 -23.24
C GLU A 423 20.27 22.97 -23.88
N GLY A 424 19.47 23.68 -23.07
CA GLY A 424 18.34 24.53 -23.48
C GLY A 424 16.95 23.87 -23.31
N ASN A 425 16.91 22.62 -22.82
CA ASN A 425 15.69 21.86 -22.63
C ASN A 425 14.93 22.30 -21.38
N GLU A 426 13.64 21.95 -21.33
CA GLU A 426 12.79 22.16 -20.16
C GLU A 426 12.93 21.00 -19.17
N LEU A 427 12.95 21.33 -17.87
CA LEU A 427 12.89 20.36 -16.78
C LEU A 427 11.45 20.18 -16.29
N PRO A 428 11.10 19.01 -15.71
CA PRO A 428 9.85 18.85 -14.95
C PRO A 428 9.67 19.96 -13.92
N ARG A 429 8.44 20.45 -13.75
CA ARG A 429 8.18 21.59 -12.87
C ARG A 429 8.40 21.20 -11.40
N LEU A 430 9.00 22.12 -10.62
CA LEU A 430 9.20 21.97 -9.19
C LEU A 430 8.42 23.06 -8.45
N VAL A 431 7.46 22.65 -7.62
CA VAL A 431 6.58 23.53 -6.84
C VAL A 431 6.82 23.28 -5.35
N TYR A 432 7.26 24.30 -4.62
CA TYR A 432 7.28 24.33 -3.17
C TYR A 432 5.95 24.86 -2.63
N VAL A 433 5.42 24.21 -1.61
CA VAL A 433 4.17 24.56 -0.93
C VAL A 433 4.38 24.55 0.58
N SER A 434 3.97 25.61 1.25
CA SER A 434 3.77 25.64 2.70
C SER A 434 2.32 26.03 2.96
N ARG A 435 1.61 25.25 3.77
CA ARG A 435 0.20 25.52 4.10
C ARG A 435 0.06 26.77 4.98
N GLU A 436 -1.10 27.42 4.97
CA GLU A 436 -1.41 28.39 6.01
C GLU A 436 -1.62 27.66 7.35
N LYS A 437 -1.02 28.20 8.42
CA LYS A 437 -1.21 27.70 9.79
C LYS A 437 -1.50 28.88 10.72
N ARG A 438 -2.46 28.70 11.61
CA ARG A 438 -2.94 29.71 12.56
C ARG A 438 -3.14 29.10 13.96
N PRO A 439 -2.96 29.87 15.04
CA PRO A 439 -3.33 29.44 16.38
C PRO A 439 -4.82 29.05 16.44
N GLY A 440 -5.14 27.95 17.13
CA GLY A 440 -6.50 27.41 17.24
C GLY A 440 -6.96 26.50 16.07
N TYR A 441 -6.25 26.48 14.94
CA TYR A 441 -6.58 25.61 13.80
C TYR A 441 -5.90 24.24 13.92
N GLN A 442 -6.68 23.15 13.84
CA GLN A 442 -6.16 21.78 13.75
C GLN A 442 -5.70 21.50 12.32
N HIS A 443 -4.43 21.10 12.14
CA HIS A 443 -3.76 21.04 10.84
C HIS A 443 -3.51 19.60 10.33
N HIS A 444 -3.92 18.57 11.10
CA HIS A 444 -3.97 17.16 10.68
C HIS A 444 -2.66 16.54 10.13
N LYS A 445 -1.49 17.12 10.47
CA LYS A 445 -0.15 16.58 10.12
C LYS A 445 -0.02 16.22 8.62
N LYS A 446 0.56 15.06 8.28
CA LYS A 446 0.77 14.58 6.91
C LYS A 446 -0.56 14.45 6.15
N ALA A 447 -1.59 13.83 6.69
CA ALA A 447 -2.92 13.76 6.06
C ALA A 447 -3.43 15.12 5.53
N GLY A 448 -3.28 16.19 6.33
CA GLY A 448 -3.64 17.55 5.91
C GLY A 448 -2.67 18.17 4.91
N ALA A 449 -1.39 17.79 4.94
CA ALA A 449 -0.39 18.21 3.95
C ALA A 449 -0.70 17.60 2.58
N GLU A 450 -0.95 16.29 2.52
CA GLU A 450 -1.34 15.59 1.28
C GLU A 450 -2.67 16.13 0.74
N ASN A 451 -3.68 16.37 1.59
CA ASN A 451 -4.96 16.94 1.14
C ASN A 451 -4.81 18.36 0.56
N ALA A 452 -3.95 19.21 1.12
CA ALA A 452 -3.64 20.50 0.52
C ALA A 452 -2.87 20.35 -0.80
N LEU A 453 -1.94 19.40 -0.92
CA LEU A 453 -1.25 19.08 -2.17
C LEU A 453 -2.21 18.59 -3.27
N VAL A 454 -3.21 17.77 -2.91
CA VAL A 454 -4.27 17.36 -3.85
C VAL A 454 -5.00 18.58 -4.42
N ARG A 455 -5.42 19.52 -3.56
CA ARG A 455 -6.14 20.73 -3.99
C ARG A 455 -5.27 21.68 -4.82
N VAL A 456 -4.07 22.00 -4.35
CA VAL A 456 -3.19 22.98 -5.01
C VAL A 456 -2.72 22.48 -6.38
N SER A 457 -2.39 21.19 -6.52
CA SER A 457 -2.01 20.63 -7.82
C SER A 457 -3.19 20.56 -8.80
N ALA A 458 -4.44 20.41 -8.33
CA ALA A 458 -5.60 20.51 -9.21
C ALA A 458 -5.76 21.90 -9.85
N VAL A 459 -5.33 22.97 -9.17
CA VAL A 459 -5.36 24.33 -9.73
C VAL A 459 -4.18 24.57 -10.69
N LEU A 460 -3.01 23.97 -10.43
CA LEU A 460 -1.76 24.29 -11.14
C LEU A 460 -1.38 23.32 -12.28
N THR A 461 -1.83 22.07 -12.23
CA THR A 461 -1.47 20.98 -13.19
C THR A 461 -2.62 20.04 -13.53
N ASN A 462 -3.44 19.69 -12.52
CA ASN A 462 -4.54 18.74 -12.60
C ASN A 462 -4.14 17.39 -13.24
N ALA A 463 -3.04 16.79 -12.79
CA ALA A 463 -2.66 15.47 -13.29
C ALA A 463 -3.67 14.39 -12.85
N PRO A 464 -4.19 13.52 -13.74
CA PRO A 464 -5.16 12.49 -13.37
C PRO A 464 -4.59 11.43 -12.41
N PHE A 465 -3.25 11.33 -12.31
CA PHE A 465 -2.54 10.47 -11.38
C PHE A 465 -1.63 11.25 -10.43
N ILE A 466 -1.55 10.78 -9.18
CA ILE A 466 -0.76 11.39 -8.10
C ILE A 466 0.16 10.31 -7.52
N LEU A 467 1.47 10.55 -7.43
CA LEU A 467 2.42 9.63 -6.79
C LEU A 467 2.92 10.21 -5.46
N ASN A 468 2.50 9.63 -4.34
CA ASN A 468 2.99 10.03 -3.02
C ASN A 468 4.26 9.25 -2.62
N LEU A 469 5.25 9.97 -2.12
CA LEU A 469 6.56 9.46 -1.72
C LEU A 469 7.07 10.20 -0.46
N ASP A 470 7.46 9.46 0.57
CA ASP A 470 8.11 10.03 1.76
C ASP A 470 9.46 10.70 1.41
N CYS A 471 9.84 11.75 2.14
CA CYS A 471 11.10 12.48 1.92
C CYS A 471 12.37 11.60 1.99
N ASP A 472 12.34 10.51 2.76
CA ASP A 472 13.43 9.54 2.91
C ASP A 472 13.45 8.43 1.84
N HIS A 473 12.45 8.38 0.96
CA HIS A 473 12.31 7.42 -0.13
C HIS A 473 12.58 8.05 -1.51
N TYR A 474 13.48 7.47 -2.29
CA TYR A 474 13.88 7.96 -3.61
C TYR A 474 13.53 6.98 -4.74
N VAL A 475 13.49 7.49 -5.98
CA VAL A 475 13.29 6.69 -7.20
C VAL A 475 14.57 5.91 -7.54
N ASN A 476 14.51 4.59 -7.39
CA ASN A 476 15.63 3.68 -7.64
C ASN A 476 15.58 3.05 -9.06
N ASN A 477 14.38 2.78 -9.59
CA ASN A 477 14.15 2.40 -10.99
C ASN A 477 13.49 3.57 -11.72
N SER A 478 14.17 4.12 -12.71
CA SER A 478 13.69 5.29 -13.47
C SER A 478 12.43 5.03 -14.31
N LYS A 479 12.08 3.76 -14.54
CA LYS A 479 10.88 3.34 -15.30
C LYS A 479 9.63 3.12 -14.43
N ALA A 480 9.70 3.30 -13.11
CA ALA A 480 8.59 2.99 -12.18
C ALA A 480 7.24 3.66 -12.54
N VAL A 481 7.27 4.88 -13.10
CA VAL A 481 6.05 5.57 -13.57
C VAL A 481 5.44 4.87 -14.79
N ARG A 482 6.28 4.49 -15.77
CA ARG A 482 5.86 3.75 -16.96
C ARG A 482 5.23 2.41 -16.57
N GLU A 483 5.83 1.69 -15.62
CA GLU A 483 5.28 0.45 -15.04
C GLU A 483 3.90 0.64 -14.39
N ALA A 484 3.66 1.76 -13.70
CA ALA A 484 2.34 2.07 -13.16
C ALA A 484 1.31 2.39 -14.25
N MET A 485 1.72 3.08 -15.33
CA MET A 485 0.85 3.39 -16.46
C MET A 485 0.45 2.14 -17.26
N CYS A 486 1.30 1.10 -17.32
CA CYS A 486 0.93 -0.22 -17.88
C CYS A 486 -0.30 -0.87 -17.20
N PHE A 487 -0.69 -0.42 -16.00
CA PHE A 487 -1.94 -0.80 -15.32
C PHE A 487 -3.01 0.29 -15.39
N LEU A 488 -2.64 1.56 -15.18
CA LEU A 488 -3.58 2.67 -14.98
C LEU A 488 -4.16 3.24 -16.29
N MET A 489 -3.44 3.09 -17.41
CA MET A 489 -3.85 3.47 -18.76
C MET A 489 -4.33 2.27 -19.61
N ASP A 490 -4.33 1.06 -19.06
CA ASP A 490 -4.89 -0.12 -19.73
C ASP A 490 -6.44 -0.02 -19.76
N PRO A 491 -7.10 -0.03 -20.93
CA PRO A 491 -8.56 0.15 -21.00
C PRO A 491 -9.37 -0.97 -20.34
N VAL A 492 -8.81 -2.17 -20.19
CA VAL A 492 -9.47 -3.36 -19.64
C VAL A 492 -9.19 -3.50 -18.14
N VAL A 493 -7.94 -3.25 -17.72
CA VAL A 493 -7.52 -3.42 -16.33
C VAL A 493 -7.69 -2.13 -15.52
N GLY A 494 -7.42 -0.97 -16.10
CA GLY A 494 -7.18 0.28 -15.38
C GLY A 494 -8.41 1.02 -14.85
N GLN A 495 -9.59 0.82 -15.45
CA GLN A 495 -10.82 1.57 -15.10
C GLN A 495 -11.18 1.46 -13.61
N ASP A 496 -11.13 0.25 -13.06
CA ASP A 496 -11.45 -0.04 -11.65
C ASP A 496 -10.27 0.17 -10.69
N VAL A 497 -9.09 0.59 -11.19
CA VAL A 497 -7.88 0.74 -10.38
C VAL A 497 -7.84 2.12 -9.74
N CYS A 498 -7.88 2.16 -8.40
CA CYS A 498 -7.70 3.39 -7.64
C CYS A 498 -6.23 3.69 -7.30
N PHE A 499 -5.39 2.66 -7.10
CA PHE A 499 -3.95 2.86 -6.94
C PHE A 499 -3.10 1.63 -7.32
N VAL A 500 -1.85 1.91 -7.69
CA VAL A 500 -0.76 0.91 -7.83
C VAL A 500 0.22 1.11 -6.68
N GLN A 501 0.41 0.09 -5.86
CA GLN A 501 1.35 0.06 -4.74
C GLN A 501 2.61 -0.71 -5.13
N PHE A 502 3.78 -0.16 -4.84
CA PHE A 502 5.07 -0.82 -4.99
C PHE A 502 5.60 -1.34 -3.63
N PRO A 503 6.49 -2.36 -3.60
CA PRO A 503 7.18 -2.79 -2.38
C PRO A 503 8.13 -1.70 -1.88
N GLN A 504 8.01 -1.34 -0.60
CA GLN A 504 9.05 -0.57 0.08
C GLN A 504 10.28 -1.47 0.27
N ARG A 505 11.46 -0.95 -0.04
CA ARG A 505 12.75 -1.60 0.17
C ARG A 505 13.68 -0.57 0.80
N PHE A 506 14.59 -0.99 1.66
CA PHE A 506 15.46 -0.06 2.37
C PHE A 506 16.94 -0.36 2.13
N ASP A 507 17.74 0.69 2.01
CA ASP A 507 19.20 0.63 2.06
C ASP A 507 19.70 0.83 3.51
N GLY A 508 21.02 0.74 3.72
CA GLY A 508 21.66 0.96 5.03
C GLY A 508 21.48 -0.16 6.06
N ILE A 509 20.70 -1.20 5.75
CA ILE A 509 20.44 -2.35 6.64
C ILE A 509 21.74 -3.16 6.86
N ASP A 510 22.04 -3.50 8.12
CA ASP A 510 23.15 -4.40 8.44
C ASP A 510 22.95 -5.81 7.84
N LYS A 511 24.07 -6.50 7.55
CA LYS A 511 24.07 -7.88 7.03
C LYS A 511 23.31 -8.85 7.92
N SER A 512 23.27 -8.64 9.24
CA SER A 512 22.56 -9.52 10.17
C SER A 512 21.07 -9.18 10.36
N ASP A 513 20.53 -8.15 9.66
CA ASP A 513 19.20 -7.52 9.84
C ASP A 513 18.50 -7.87 11.18
N ARG A 514 19.13 -7.44 12.28
CA ARG A 514 18.79 -7.87 13.64
C ARG A 514 17.39 -7.42 14.09
N TYR A 515 16.79 -6.47 13.37
CA TYR A 515 15.49 -5.87 13.70
C TYR A 515 14.42 -6.17 12.64
N ALA A 516 14.69 -7.09 11.71
CA ALA A 516 13.82 -7.46 10.59
C ALA A 516 13.31 -6.25 9.79
N ASN A 517 14.16 -5.22 9.63
CA ASN A 517 13.80 -3.95 8.99
C ASN A 517 13.41 -4.11 7.52
N ARG A 518 13.86 -5.19 6.87
CA ARG A 518 13.46 -5.55 5.50
C ARG A 518 11.96 -5.80 5.33
N ASN A 519 11.27 -6.29 6.38
CA ASN A 519 9.85 -6.65 6.39
C ASN A 519 9.36 -7.48 5.17
N ILE A 520 10.22 -8.34 4.59
CA ILE A 520 9.89 -9.03 3.33
C ILE A 520 8.82 -10.10 3.47
N VAL A 521 8.51 -10.60 4.67
CA VAL A 521 7.34 -11.49 4.85
C VAL A 521 6.03 -10.74 4.54
N PHE A 522 5.92 -9.48 4.94
CA PHE A 522 4.76 -8.64 4.66
C PHE A 522 4.66 -8.28 3.16
N PHE A 523 5.76 -7.82 2.55
CA PHE A 523 5.77 -7.38 1.16
C PHE A 523 5.78 -8.55 0.14
N ASP A 524 6.60 -9.58 0.36
CA ASP A 524 6.84 -10.64 -0.62
C ASP A 524 6.00 -11.91 -0.41
N VAL A 525 5.22 -11.97 0.69
CA VAL A 525 4.20 -13.03 0.94
C VAL A 525 2.81 -12.42 1.05
N ASN A 526 2.56 -11.55 2.05
CA ASN A 526 1.20 -11.13 2.38
C ASN A 526 0.57 -10.25 1.27
N MET A 527 1.26 -9.19 0.83
CA MET A 527 0.73 -8.28 -0.20
C MET A 527 0.39 -8.97 -1.53
N ARG A 528 1.17 -9.96 -1.95
CA ARG A 528 0.88 -10.79 -3.14
C ARG A 528 -0.38 -11.65 -2.96
N GLY A 529 -0.70 -12.06 -1.74
CA GLY A 529 -1.97 -12.70 -1.38
C GLY A 529 -3.16 -11.74 -1.55
N LEU A 530 -3.03 -10.51 -1.04
CA LEU A 530 -4.07 -9.47 -1.14
C LEU A 530 -4.34 -9.01 -2.58
N ASP A 531 -3.30 -8.92 -3.40
CA ASP A 531 -3.37 -8.55 -4.82
C ASP A 531 -4.27 -9.51 -5.64
N GLY A 532 -4.30 -10.79 -5.28
CA GLY A 532 -5.19 -11.79 -5.87
C GLY A 532 -6.66 -11.70 -5.41
N ILE A 533 -6.98 -10.84 -4.45
CA ILE A 533 -8.33 -10.68 -3.88
C ILE A 533 -8.97 -9.39 -4.39
N GLN A 534 -8.55 -8.23 -3.85
CA GLN A 534 -9.04 -6.90 -4.24
C GLN A 534 -7.90 -5.87 -4.37
N GLY A 535 -6.66 -6.26 -4.03
CA GLY A 535 -5.49 -5.39 -4.07
C GLY A 535 -4.80 -5.26 -2.72
N PRO A 536 -3.52 -4.81 -2.72
CA PRO A 536 -2.77 -4.51 -1.50
C PRO A 536 -3.44 -3.42 -0.65
N VAL A 537 -3.04 -3.30 0.62
CA VAL A 537 -3.37 -2.10 1.41
C VAL A 537 -2.37 -0.98 1.10
N TYR A 538 -2.81 0.27 1.22
CA TYR A 538 -1.93 1.43 1.13
C TYR A 538 -1.06 1.54 2.39
N VAL A 539 0.22 1.87 2.22
CA VAL A 539 1.28 1.83 3.27
C VAL A 539 2.12 3.11 3.32
N GLY A 540 1.54 4.25 2.96
CA GLY A 540 2.10 5.59 3.24
C GLY A 540 3.11 6.18 2.24
N THR A 541 3.70 5.37 1.35
CA THR A 541 4.70 5.80 0.34
C THR A 541 4.86 4.78 -0.79
N GLY A 542 5.30 5.26 -1.96
CA GLY A 542 5.58 4.43 -3.15
C GLY A 542 4.31 4.00 -3.89
N THR A 543 3.36 4.92 -4.03
CA THR A 543 1.98 4.59 -4.45
C THR A 543 1.46 5.60 -5.47
N VAL A 544 1.00 5.11 -6.63
CA VAL A 544 0.37 5.93 -7.69
C VAL A 544 -1.14 5.83 -7.57
N PHE A 545 -1.81 6.91 -7.19
CA PHE A 545 -3.26 7.04 -7.04
C PHE A 545 -3.92 7.64 -8.29
N ARG A 546 -5.16 7.22 -8.58
CA ARG A 546 -6.10 7.91 -9.47
C ARG A 546 -6.77 9.06 -8.71
N ARG A 547 -6.60 10.30 -9.18
CA ARG A 547 -7.13 11.54 -8.55
C ARG A 547 -8.62 11.45 -8.23
N GLN A 548 -9.43 10.98 -9.18
CA GLN A 548 -10.88 10.80 -9.02
C GLN A 548 -11.28 9.82 -7.90
N ALA A 549 -10.42 8.83 -7.58
CA ALA A 549 -10.68 7.92 -6.47
C ALA A 549 -10.39 8.55 -5.10
N LEU A 550 -9.41 9.48 -5.02
CA LEU A 550 -9.13 10.29 -3.82
C LEU A 550 -10.21 11.35 -3.58
N TYR A 551 -10.75 11.94 -4.65
CA TYR A 551 -11.97 12.78 -4.61
C TYR A 551 -13.23 12.02 -4.15
N GLY A 552 -13.15 10.71 -3.95
CA GLY A 552 -14.21 9.91 -3.32
C GLY A 552 -15.32 9.43 -4.26
N TYR A 553 -15.18 9.63 -5.57
CA TYR A 553 -16.08 9.04 -6.58
C TYR A 553 -16.05 7.49 -6.51
N SER A 554 -17.08 6.87 -7.06
CA SER A 554 -17.12 5.41 -7.30
C SER A 554 -16.35 5.05 -8.58
N PRO A 555 -15.88 3.80 -8.75
CA PRO A 555 -15.34 3.35 -10.04
C PRO A 555 -16.35 3.57 -11.19
N PRO A 556 -15.89 3.88 -12.42
CA PRO A 556 -16.77 4.14 -13.56
C PRO A 556 -17.68 2.94 -13.87
N SER A 557 -17.09 1.74 -13.87
CA SER A 557 -17.75 0.46 -14.06
C SER A 557 -18.50 0.02 -12.80
N LYS A 558 -19.46 0.85 -12.36
CA LYS A 558 -20.35 0.56 -11.23
C LYS A 558 -21.00 -0.82 -11.41
N PRO A 559 -20.71 -1.83 -10.56
CA PRO A 559 -21.43 -3.09 -10.63
C PRO A 559 -22.90 -2.81 -10.32
N ARG A 560 -23.79 -3.12 -11.26
CA ARG A 560 -25.24 -3.05 -11.03
C ARG A 560 -25.58 -3.99 -9.88
N ILE A 561 -25.97 -3.42 -8.74
CA ILE A 561 -26.58 -4.17 -7.65
C ILE A 561 -27.92 -4.66 -8.20
N LEU A 562 -27.97 -5.92 -8.62
CA LEU A 562 -29.24 -6.61 -8.83
C LEU A 562 -29.99 -6.59 -7.49
N PRO A 563 -31.23 -6.09 -7.42
CA PRO A 563 -32.03 -6.20 -6.21
C PRO A 563 -32.16 -7.69 -5.88
N GLN A 564 -31.88 -8.06 -4.63
CA GLN A 564 -31.90 -9.47 -4.22
C GLN A 564 -33.31 -10.04 -4.33
N SER A 565 -33.55 -10.79 -5.40
CA SER A 565 -34.76 -11.59 -5.56
C SER A 565 -34.79 -12.68 -4.49
N SER A 566 -35.77 -12.57 -3.59
CA SER A 566 -35.96 -13.53 -2.51
C SER A 566 -36.39 -14.89 -3.07
N SER A 567 -35.44 -15.83 -3.19
CA SER A 567 -35.70 -17.25 -3.41
C SER A 567 -34.87 -18.08 -2.42
N SER A 568 -35.40 -19.22 -1.98
CA SER A 568 -35.08 -19.82 -0.68
C SER A 568 -34.71 -21.29 -0.76
N SER A 569 -33.81 -21.70 0.17
CA SER A 569 -33.63 -23.02 0.81
C SER A 569 -32.13 -23.21 1.10
N CYS A 570 -31.66 -23.60 2.29
CA CYS A 570 -32.31 -24.32 3.39
C CYS A 570 -31.86 -23.83 4.79
N CYS A 571 -32.52 -24.35 5.83
CA CYS A 571 -31.86 -24.79 7.07
C CYS A 571 -31.66 -23.72 8.19
N CYS A 572 -32.77 -23.09 8.55
CA CYS A 572 -33.26 -22.91 9.93
C CYS A 572 -32.33 -22.32 11.02
N LEU A 573 -32.64 -21.08 11.44
CA LEU A 573 -32.80 -20.75 12.87
C LEU A 573 -33.76 -19.55 13.04
N THR A 574 -34.91 -19.79 13.68
CA THR A 574 -35.96 -18.78 13.86
C THR A 574 -35.67 -17.89 15.08
N LYS A 575 -35.36 -16.61 14.85
CA LYS A 575 -35.40 -15.57 15.89
C LYS A 575 -36.60 -14.68 15.70
N LYS A 576 -37.39 -14.47 16.78
CA LYS A 576 -38.41 -13.42 16.84
C LYS A 576 -37.74 -12.06 16.61
N LYS A 577 -38.40 -11.14 15.89
CA LYS A 577 -38.03 -9.72 15.95
C LYS A 577 -38.17 -9.25 17.41
N GLN A 578 -37.08 -8.77 17.99
CA GLN A 578 -37.18 -7.81 19.10
C GLN A 578 -37.53 -6.43 18.51
N PRO A 579 -38.17 -5.52 19.28
CA PRO A 579 -38.30 -4.13 18.87
C PRO A 579 -36.90 -3.50 18.75
N GLN A 580 -36.70 -2.66 17.73
CA GLN A 580 -35.45 -1.91 17.60
C GLN A 580 -35.33 -0.84 18.70
N ASP A 581 -34.09 -0.54 19.06
CA ASP A 581 -33.74 0.49 20.01
C ASP A 581 -34.13 1.88 19.46
N PRO A 582 -34.84 2.74 20.22
CA PRO A 582 -35.12 4.12 19.81
C PRO A 582 -33.89 4.91 19.36
N ALA A 583 -32.69 4.55 19.82
CA ALA A 583 -31.42 5.16 19.41
C ALA A 583 -30.96 4.81 17.97
N GLU A 584 -31.51 3.76 17.35
CA GLU A 584 -31.36 3.53 15.89
C GLU A 584 -32.36 4.37 15.11
N ILE A 585 -33.63 4.39 15.54
CA ILE A 585 -34.69 5.19 14.91
C ILE A 585 -34.29 6.66 14.85
N TYR A 586 -33.68 7.20 15.92
CA TYR A 586 -33.18 8.58 15.96
C TYR A 586 -31.96 8.87 15.06
N LYS A 587 -31.30 7.83 14.51
CA LYS A 587 -30.18 7.98 13.54
C LYS A 587 -30.67 7.96 12.10
N ASP A 588 -31.59 7.06 11.77
CA ASP A 588 -32.22 7.05 10.45
C ASP A 588 -33.15 8.26 10.28
N ALA A 589 -33.90 8.65 11.33
CA ALA A 589 -34.64 9.90 11.35
C ALA A 589 -33.76 11.13 11.10
N LYS A 590 -32.48 11.13 11.52
CA LYS A 590 -31.55 12.23 11.24
C LYS A 590 -30.99 12.25 9.81
N ARG A 591 -31.26 11.19 9.04
CA ARG A 591 -30.97 11.10 7.61
C ARG A 591 -32.22 11.45 6.80
N GLU A 592 -33.39 10.98 7.23
CA GLU A 592 -34.67 11.45 6.72
C GLU A 592 -34.89 12.95 7.03
N GLU A 593 -34.36 13.51 8.13
CA GLU A 593 -34.31 14.96 8.36
C GLU A 593 -33.44 15.71 7.34
N LEU A 594 -32.39 15.08 6.78
CA LEU A 594 -31.55 15.70 5.78
C LEU A 594 -32.26 15.70 4.40
N ASP A 595 -32.90 14.59 4.05
CA ASP A 595 -33.72 14.49 2.84
C ASP A 595 -35.04 15.30 2.98
N ALA A 596 -35.58 15.46 4.18
CA ALA A 596 -36.71 16.33 4.48
C ALA A 596 -36.30 17.81 4.62
N ALA A 597 -35.04 18.14 4.91
CA ALA A 597 -34.53 19.51 4.77
C ALA A 597 -34.38 19.92 3.30
N ILE A 598 -34.10 18.95 2.41
CA ILE A 598 -34.16 19.15 0.95
C ILE A 598 -35.62 19.38 0.49
N PHE A 599 -36.59 18.76 1.16
CA PHE A 599 -38.03 18.98 0.95
C PHE A 599 -38.52 20.33 1.51
N ASN A 600 -38.14 20.68 2.75
CA ASN A 600 -38.67 21.81 3.52
C ASN A 600 -38.04 23.18 3.19
N LEU A 601 -37.13 23.27 2.22
CA LEU A 601 -36.85 24.53 1.51
C LEU A 601 -37.94 24.80 0.45
N GLY A 602 -39.21 24.68 0.84
CA GLY A 602 -40.38 24.86 -0.03
C GLY A 602 -40.60 26.33 -0.39
N ASP A 603 -40.54 27.21 0.61
CA ASP A 603 -41.12 28.56 0.60
C ASP A 603 -40.22 29.63 -0.07
N LEU A 604 -39.72 29.35 -1.27
CA LEU A 604 -39.02 30.30 -2.13
C LEU A 604 -39.56 30.22 -3.57
N ASP A 605 -40.77 30.76 -3.76
CA ASP A 605 -41.62 30.74 -4.97
C ASP A 605 -41.06 31.55 -6.18
N ASN A 606 -39.78 31.39 -6.55
CA ASN A 606 -39.16 32.18 -7.63
C ASN A 606 -38.12 31.45 -8.50
N TYR A 607 -38.02 30.11 -8.44
CA TYR A 607 -37.10 29.33 -9.29
C TYR A 607 -37.75 28.06 -9.84
N ASP A 608 -37.52 27.78 -11.14
CA ASP A 608 -37.98 26.57 -11.82
C ASP A 608 -37.35 25.31 -11.22
N GLU A 609 -38.06 24.18 -11.29
CA GLU A 609 -37.63 22.87 -10.77
C GLU A 609 -36.27 22.41 -11.34
N TYR A 610 -35.98 22.77 -12.60
CA TYR A 610 -34.68 22.52 -13.23
C TYR A 610 -33.55 23.33 -12.57
N ASP A 611 -33.75 24.65 -12.39
CA ASP A 611 -32.75 25.53 -11.77
C ASP A 611 -32.56 25.16 -10.30
N ARG A 612 -33.64 24.81 -9.58
CA ARG A 612 -33.58 24.22 -8.22
C ARG A 612 -32.73 22.95 -8.19
N SER A 613 -32.87 22.04 -9.16
CA SER A 613 -32.02 20.84 -9.24
C SER A 613 -30.54 21.14 -9.52
N MET A 614 -30.27 22.14 -10.37
CA MET A 614 -28.90 22.57 -10.70
C MET A 614 -28.23 23.26 -9.50
N LEU A 615 -28.93 24.17 -8.83
CA LEU A 615 -28.47 24.84 -7.60
C LEU A 615 -28.23 23.84 -6.46
N ILE A 616 -29.09 22.84 -6.28
CA ILE A 616 -28.86 21.74 -5.32
C ILE A 616 -27.59 20.97 -5.68
N SER A 617 -27.33 20.70 -6.97
CA SER A 617 -26.09 20.01 -7.40
C SER A 617 -24.83 20.84 -7.13
N GLN A 618 -24.85 22.15 -7.40
CA GLN A 618 -23.73 23.07 -7.13
C GLN A 618 -23.47 23.23 -5.64
N THR A 619 -24.53 23.47 -4.85
CA THR A 619 -24.47 23.52 -3.38
C THR A 619 -23.93 22.21 -2.78
N SER A 620 -24.22 21.07 -3.41
CA SER A 620 -23.67 19.77 -3.01
C SER A 620 -22.16 19.68 -3.30
N PHE A 621 -21.71 20.12 -4.48
CA PHE A 621 -20.28 20.19 -4.79
C PHE A 621 -19.51 21.16 -3.88
N GLU A 622 -20.07 22.34 -3.56
CA GLU A 622 -19.46 23.30 -2.61
C GLU A 622 -19.31 22.71 -1.20
N LYS A 623 -20.35 22.06 -0.67
CA LYS A 623 -20.29 21.34 0.62
C LYS A 623 -19.30 20.17 0.58
N THR A 624 -19.10 19.55 -0.58
CA THR A 624 -18.22 18.39 -0.74
C THR A 624 -16.75 18.78 -0.86
N PHE A 625 -16.45 19.75 -1.74
CA PHE A 625 -15.10 20.10 -2.19
C PHE A 625 -14.57 21.46 -1.72
N GLY A 626 -15.43 22.32 -1.16
CA GLY A 626 -15.13 23.68 -0.73
C GLY A 626 -15.59 24.76 -1.73
N LEU A 627 -15.42 26.02 -1.36
CA LEU A 627 -16.03 27.18 -2.05
C LEU A 627 -15.31 27.62 -3.35
N SER A 628 -14.17 27.02 -3.68
CA SER A 628 -13.43 27.37 -4.92
C SER A 628 -14.13 26.78 -6.14
N THR A 629 -14.78 27.63 -6.93
CA THR A 629 -15.40 27.24 -8.21
C THR A 629 -14.35 26.73 -9.21
N VAL A 630 -13.16 27.35 -9.24
CA VAL A 630 -12.03 26.93 -10.08
C VAL A 630 -11.57 25.51 -9.72
N PHE A 631 -11.51 25.19 -8.42
CA PHE A 631 -11.20 23.83 -7.98
C PHE A 631 -12.30 22.84 -8.39
N ILE A 632 -13.58 23.19 -8.21
CA ILE A 632 -14.72 22.34 -8.62
C ILE A 632 -14.70 22.08 -10.14
N GLU A 633 -14.52 23.12 -10.97
CA GLU A 633 -14.42 22.95 -12.42
C GLU A 633 -13.24 22.05 -12.82
N SER A 634 -12.09 22.21 -12.16
CA SER A 634 -10.93 21.34 -12.33
C SER A 634 -11.20 19.88 -11.94
N THR A 635 -11.94 19.62 -10.83
CA THR A 635 -12.25 18.23 -10.42
C THR A 635 -13.19 17.51 -11.38
N LEU A 636 -14.03 18.24 -12.13
CA LEU A 636 -14.96 17.69 -13.13
C LEU A 636 -14.27 17.27 -14.44
N MET A 637 -13.01 17.68 -14.68
CA MET A 637 -12.23 17.28 -15.86
C MET A 637 -11.61 15.89 -15.66
N GLU A 638 -12.28 14.82 -16.13
CA GLU A 638 -11.84 13.43 -15.90
C GLU A 638 -10.44 13.12 -16.50
N ASN A 639 -10.12 13.69 -17.66
CA ASN A 639 -8.80 13.56 -18.29
C ASN A 639 -7.71 14.46 -17.65
N GLY A 640 -8.08 15.34 -16.72
CA GLY A 640 -7.19 16.31 -16.10
C GLY A 640 -6.84 17.49 -17.01
N GLY A 641 -5.74 18.17 -16.66
CA GLY A 641 -5.26 19.38 -17.33
C GLY A 641 -5.94 20.67 -16.85
N VAL A 642 -5.40 21.81 -17.31
CA VAL A 642 -5.88 23.17 -17.01
C VAL A 642 -6.16 23.88 -18.35
N PRO A 643 -7.27 24.63 -18.51
CA PRO A 643 -7.58 25.29 -19.79
C PRO A 643 -6.56 26.38 -20.17
N ASP A 644 -6.13 26.40 -21.43
CA ASP A 644 -5.12 27.33 -21.97
C ASP A 644 -5.48 28.82 -21.82
N SER A 645 -6.76 29.13 -21.60
CA SER A 645 -7.29 30.49 -21.49
C SER A 645 -7.12 31.14 -20.11
N VAL A 646 -6.48 30.47 -19.13
CA VAL A 646 -6.38 30.99 -17.75
C VAL A 646 -5.00 31.59 -17.46
N ASN A 647 -4.98 32.84 -16.97
CA ASN A 647 -3.75 33.54 -16.61
C ASN A 647 -3.02 32.85 -15.42
N PRO A 648 -1.73 32.46 -15.57
CA PRO A 648 -0.94 31.85 -14.49
C PRO A 648 -0.89 32.64 -13.18
N SER A 649 -0.89 33.98 -13.20
CA SER A 649 -0.90 34.77 -11.96
C SER A 649 -2.21 34.61 -11.17
N THR A 650 -3.32 34.42 -11.87
CA THR A 650 -4.63 34.14 -11.25
C THR A 650 -4.67 32.73 -10.67
N LEU A 651 -4.09 31.75 -11.38
CA LEU A 651 -3.96 30.38 -10.86
C LEU A 651 -3.13 30.32 -9.58
N ILE A 652 -2.03 31.08 -9.47
CA ILE A 652 -1.23 31.13 -8.24
C ILE A 652 -2.03 31.74 -7.07
N LYS A 653 -2.81 32.81 -7.31
CA LYS A 653 -3.66 33.42 -6.28
C LYS A 653 -4.74 32.44 -5.79
N GLU A 654 -5.36 31.70 -6.70
CA GLU A 654 -6.37 30.69 -6.36
C GLU A 654 -5.75 29.46 -5.67
N ALA A 655 -4.56 29.06 -6.09
CA ALA A 655 -3.77 28.01 -5.44
C ALA A 655 -3.44 28.37 -3.98
N ILE A 656 -3.17 29.64 -3.66
CA ILE A 656 -3.01 30.11 -2.28
C ILE A 656 -4.34 30.05 -1.51
N HIS A 657 -5.48 30.38 -2.13
CA HIS A 657 -6.78 30.29 -1.48
C HIS A 657 -7.14 28.85 -1.05
N VAL A 658 -6.93 27.85 -1.91
CA VAL A 658 -7.29 26.45 -1.60
C VAL A 658 -6.38 25.77 -0.55
N ILE A 659 -5.25 26.38 -0.18
CA ILE A 659 -4.37 25.92 0.92
C ILE A 659 -4.54 26.73 2.23
N SER A 660 -5.55 27.61 2.30
CA SER A 660 -5.88 28.36 3.51
C SER A 660 -6.39 27.47 4.65
N CYS A 661 -6.15 27.86 5.90
CA CYS A 661 -6.41 26.99 7.06
C CYS A 661 -7.92 26.75 7.32
N GLY A 662 -8.77 27.71 6.94
CA GLY A 662 -10.22 27.63 7.06
C GLY A 662 -10.92 26.83 5.95
N TYR A 663 -10.21 26.43 4.89
CA TYR A 663 -10.83 25.80 3.71
C TYR A 663 -11.56 24.49 4.03
N GLU A 664 -11.11 23.74 5.04
CA GLU A 664 -11.59 22.38 5.30
C GLU A 664 -12.79 22.29 6.27
N GLU A 665 -13.00 23.31 7.14
CA GLU A 665 -13.96 23.27 8.27
C GLU A 665 -15.33 22.67 7.90
N LYS A 666 -15.95 23.25 6.88
CA LYS A 666 -17.35 23.03 6.47
C LYS A 666 -17.48 22.08 5.27
N THR A 667 -16.41 21.36 4.96
CA THR A 667 -16.31 20.47 3.79
C THR A 667 -16.20 19.00 4.18
N GLU A 668 -16.25 18.08 3.21
CA GLU A 668 -16.02 16.63 3.45
C GLU A 668 -14.56 16.19 3.35
N TRP A 669 -13.61 17.13 3.19
CA TRP A 669 -12.17 16.88 3.26
C TRP A 669 -11.78 16.23 4.60
N GLY A 670 -10.98 15.16 4.52
CA GLY A 670 -10.55 14.37 5.67
C GLY A 670 -11.64 13.50 6.33
N LYS A 671 -12.92 13.87 6.20
CA LYS A 671 -14.07 13.16 6.79
C LYS A 671 -14.52 11.99 5.90
N GLU A 672 -14.65 12.25 4.60
CA GLU A 672 -15.06 11.30 3.58
C GLU A 672 -14.14 11.32 2.34
N ILE A 673 -13.42 12.42 2.09
CA ILE A 673 -12.63 12.71 0.87
C ILE A 673 -11.15 12.94 1.19
N GLY A 674 -10.27 12.53 0.26
CA GLY A 674 -8.82 12.62 0.42
C GLY A 674 -8.25 11.59 1.41
N TRP A 675 -7.11 11.94 2.02
CA TRP A 675 -6.54 11.22 3.16
C TRP A 675 -7.44 11.41 4.39
N ILE A 676 -7.85 10.31 5.01
CA ILE A 676 -8.88 10.30 6.07
C ILE A 676 -8.28 10.64 7.44
N TYR A 677 -8.89 11.59 8.14
CA TYR A 677 -8.45 12.09 9.45
C TYR A 677 -8.93 11.21 10.61
N GLY A 678 -8.29 11.36 11.78
CA GLY A 678 -8.71 10.73 13.04
C GLY A 678 -7.94 9.48 13.47
N SER A 679 -6.85 9.12 12.77
CA SER A 679 -5.90 8.08 13.18
C SER A 679 -4.46 8.52 12.90
N ILE A 680 -3.51 7.99 13.65
CA ILE A 680 -2.05 8.09 13.40
C ILE A 680 -1.60 7.23 12.20
N THR A 681 -2.46 6.37 11.66
CA THR A 681 -2.26 5.57 10.44
C THR A 681 -3.37 5.90 9.42
N GLU A 682 -3.31 7.11 8.85
CA GLU A 682 -4.26 7.56 7.83
C GLU A 682 -4.16 6.77 6.52
N ASP A 683 -3.03 6.11 6.27
CA ASP A 683 -2.72 5.36 5.06
C ASP A 683 -3.63 4.14 4.88
N ILE A 684 -3.60 3.19 5.82
CA ILE A 684 -4.44 1.99 5.77
C ILE A 684 -5.93 2.36 5.85
N LEU A 685 -6.28 3.41 6.58
CA LEU A 685 -7.66 3.91 6.70
C LEU A 685 -8.18 4.47 5.37
N THR A 686 -7.36 5.24 4.65
CA THR A 686 -7.68 5.78 3.33
C THR A 686 -7.84 4.66 2.30
N GLY A 687 -6.90 3.71 2.24
CA GLY A 687 -7.01 2.53 1.37
C GLY A 687 -8.25 1.68 1.66
N PHE A 688 -8.59 1.47 2.94
CA PHE A 688 -9.80 0.77 3.37
C PHE A 688 -11.08 1.49 2.93
N LYS A 689 -11.16 2.82 3.12
CA LYS A 689 -12.29 3.65 2.69
C LYS A 689 -12.47 3.62 1.16
N MET A 690 -11.39 3.59 0.38
CA MET A 690 -11.42 3.44 -1.08
C MET A 690 -11.89 2.05 -1.52
N HIS A 691 -11.38 0.97 -0.92
CA HIS A 691 -11.84 -0.40 -1.23
C HIS A 691 -13.32 -0.61 -0.83
N CYS A 692 -13.79 0.02 0.25
CA CYS A 692 -15.21 0.02 0.63
C CYS A 692 -16.13 0.69 -0.42
N ARG A 693 -15.64 1.66 -1.20
CA ARG A 693 -16.38 2.26 -2.34
C ARG A 693 -16.49 1.31 -3.55
N GLY A 694 -15.75 0.20 -3.55
CA GLY A 694 -15.73 -0.81 -4.61
C GLY A 694 -14.53 -0.72 -5.56
N TRP A 695 -13.57 0.17 -5.31
CA TRP A 695 -12.33 0.22 -6.07
C TRP A 695 -11.44 -1.02 -5.84
N ARG A 696 -10.59 -1.32 -6.82
CA ARG A 696 -9.50 -2.29 -6.78
C ARG A 696 -8.16 -1.56 -6.73
N SER A 697 -7.16 -2.14 -6.08
CA SER A 697 -5.75 -1.72 -6.22
C SER A 697 -4.90 -2.84 -6.79
N ILE A 698 -3.66 -2.52 -7.17
CA ILE A 698 -2.71 -3.43 -7.81
C ILE A 698 -1.37 -3.40 -7.07
N TYR A 699 -0.74 -4.55 -6.90
CA TYR A 699 0.63 -4.66 -6.41
C TYR A 699 1.62 -4.86 -7.58
N CYS A 700 2.62 -3.98 -7.70
CA CYS A 700 3.64 -4.06 -8.75
C CYS A 700 5.02 -4.35 -8.15
N MET A 701 5.71 -5.39 -8.63
CA MET A 701 7.02 -5.83 -8.14
C MET A 701 8.04 -5.93 -9.28
N PRO A 702 8.64 -4.80 -9.73
CA PRO A 702 9.67 -4.81 -10.76
C PRO A 702 10.98 -5.47 -10.30
N LEU A 703 11.73 -6.02 -11.27
CA LEU A 703 13.01 -6.73 -11.06
C LEU A 703 14.05 -5.88 -10.33
N ARG A 704 14.12 -4.57 -10.65
CA ARG A 704 14.78 -3.58 -9.81
C ARG A 704 13.69 -2.90 -8.96
N PRO A 705 13.83 -2.82 -7.62
CA PRO A 705 12.89 -2.09 -6.76
C PRO A 705 12.59 -0.68 -7.29
N ALA A 706 11.30 -0.34 -7.41
CA ALA A 706 10.85 0.96 -7.91
C ALA A 706 11.39 2.10 -7.05
N PHE A 707 11.13 2.02 -5.75
CA PHE A 707 11.52 2.99 -4.74
C PHE A 707 12.44 2.33 -3.71
N LYS A 708 13.26 3.16 -3.05
CA LYS A 708 14.07 2.75 -1.91
C LYS A 708 14.11 3.84 -0.85
N GLY A 709 14.02 3.46 0.42
CA GLY A 709 14.14 4.35 1.57
C GLY A 709 15.32 4.06 2.48
N SER A 710 15.40 4.79 3.60
CA SER A 710 16.42 4.60 4.64
C SER A 710 15.82 3.87 5.85
N ALA A 711 16.34 2.70 6.22
CA ALA A 711 15.82 1.98 7.39
C ALA A 711 16.27 2.59 8.73
N PRO A 712 15.43 2.59 9.78
CA PRO A 712 15.85 2.94 11.15
C PRO A 712 16.98 2.04 11.66
N ILE A 713 18.19 2.60 11.82
CA ILE A 713 19.42 1.83 12.11
C ILE A 713 19.48 1.34 13.58
N ASN A 714 18.71 1.95 14.48
CA ASN A 714 18.69 1.64 15.90
C ASN A 714 17.39 0.93 16.33
N LEU A 715 17.38 0.35 17.53
CA LEU A 715 16.20 -0.32 18.08
C LEU A 715 15.15 0.67 18.63
N SER A 716 15.56 1.84 19.13
CA SER A 716 14.65 2.83 19.72
C SER A 716 13.64 3.33 18.71
N ASP A 717 14.10 3.73 17.54
CA ASP A 717 13.28 4.45 16.57
C ASP A 717 12.42 3.44 15.79
N ARG A 718 12.93 2.22 15.61
CA ARG A 718 12.17 1.07 15.13
C ARG A 718 11.05 0.67 16.10
N LEU A 719 11.29 0.66 17.42
CA LEU A 719 10.23 0.40 18.41
C LEU A 719 9.19 1.53 18.46
N HIS A 720 9.60 2.80 18.39
CA HIS A 720 8.65 3.92 18.30
C HIS A 720 7.82 3.90 16.99
N GLN A 721 8.42 3.48 15.87
CA GLN A 721 7.70 3.29 14.60
C GLN A 721 6.60 2.22 14.73
N VAL A 722 6.94 1.05 15.29
CA VAL A 722 5.96 -0.03 15.54
C VAL A 722 4.91 0.38 16.58
N LEU A 723 5.28 1.15 17.61
CA LEU A 723 4.34 1.73 18.59
C LEU A 723 3.31 2.64 17.90
N ARG A 724 3.74 3.51 16.97
CA ARG A 724 2.81 4.37 16.19
C ARG A 724 1.86 3.55 15.32
N TRP A 725 2.38 2.54 14.62
CA TRP A 725 1.55 1.64 13.79
C TRP A 725 0.53 0.87 14.62
N ALA A 726 0.92 0.34 15.78
CA ALA A 726 0.02 -0.37 16.68
C ALA A 726 -1.03 0.57 17.30
N LEU A 727 -0.65 1.81 17.65
CA LEU A 727 -1.57 2.80 18.21
C LEU A 727 -2.61 3.25 17.18
N GLY A 728 -2.19 3.63 15.97
CA GLY A 728 -3.10 4.01 14.88
C GLY A 728 -4.07 2.88 14.49
N SER A 729 -3.59 1.63 14.50
CA SER A 729 -4.41 0.42 14.32
C SER A 729 -5.50 0.28 15.40
N VAL A 730 -5.17 0.51 16.67
CA VAL A 730 -6.15 0.49 17.78
C VAL A 730 -7.11 1.68 17.70
N GLU A 731 -6.65 2.86 17.29
CA GLU A 731 -7.52 4.01 17.02
C GLU A 731 -8.56 3.68 15.93
N ILE A 732 -8.16 3.06 14.81
CA ILE A 732 -9.09 2.64 13.75
C ILE A 732 -10.10 1.62 14.28
N PHE A 733 -9.68 0.64 15.09
CA PHE A 733 -10.58 -0.34 15.69
C PHE A 733 -11.65 0.28 16.59
N LEU A 734 -11.28 1.32 17.36
CA LEU A 734 -12.19 2.02 18.28
C LEU A 734 -13.00 3.14 17.59
N SER A 735 -12.67 3.48 16.33
CA SER A 735 -13.34 4.52 15.55
C SER A 735 -14.64 4.08 14.87
N ARG A 736 -15.36 5.04 14.27
CA ARG A 736 -16.47 4.82 13.32
C ARG A 736 -16.10 3.83 12.19
N HIS A 737 -14.82 3.74 11.82
CA HIS A 737 -14.31 3.06 10.63
C HIS A 737 -13.82 1.63 10.87
N CYS A 738 -14.10 1.02 12.02
CA CYS A 738 -13.69 -0.36 12.29
C CYS A 738 -14.21 -1.38 11.24
N PRO A 739 -13.35 -2.22 10.63
CA PRO A 739 -13.74 -3.16 9.56
C PRO A 739 -14.78 -4.24 9.92
N LEU A 740 -15.10 -4.42 11.21
CA LEU A 740 -16.12 -5.36 11.69
C LEU A 740 -17.54 -4.91 11.32
N TRP A 741 -17.84 -3.61 11.42
CA TRP A 741 -19.18 -3.04 11.14
C TRP A 741 -19.18 -2.00 10.02
N TYR A 742 -18.05 -1.33 9.74
CA TYR A 742 -18.00 -0.31 8.70
C TYR A 742 -18.09 -0.89 7.29
N GLY A 743 -18.85 -0.23 6.40
CA GLY A 743 -18.94 -0.59 4.99
C GLY A 743 -19.62 -1.94 4.71
N CYS A 744 -20.40 -2.49 5.65
CA CYS A 744 -21.10 -3.77 5.46
C CYS A 744 -22.31 -3.64 4.51
N SER A 745 -23.04 -2.52 4.56
CA SER A 745 -24.30 -2.29 3.83
C SER A 745 -24.18 -2.19 2.30
N GLY A 746 -22.97 -2.04 1.75
CA GLY A 746 -22.77 -1.87 0.31
C GLY A 746 -22.33 -3.11 -0.46
N GLY A 747 -21.91 -4.19 0.21
CA GLY A 747 -21.42 -5.43 -0.42
C GLY A 747 -20.13 -5.35 -1.25
N ARG A 748 -19.58 -4.16 -1.51
CA ARG A 748 -18.47 -3.94 -2.48
C ARG A 748 -17.08 -4.33 -1.99
N LEU A 749 -16.89 -4.61 -0.70
CA LEU A 749 -15.65 -5.12 -0.13
C LEU A 749 -15.71 -6.64 -0.04
N LYS A 750 -14.82 -7.35 -0.74
CA LYS A 750 -14.80 -8.83 -0.76
C LYS A 750 -14.59 -9.38 0.66
N LEU A 751 -15.29 -10.45 1.03
CA LEU A 751 -15.22 -11.05 2.38
C LEU A 751 -13.77 -11.36 2.82
N LEU A 752 -12.97 -11.94 1.94
CA LEU A 752 -11.57 -12.27 2.23
C LEU A 752 -10.68 -11.01 2.40
N GLN A 753 -11.00 -9.92 1.69
CA GLN A 753 -10.36 -8.61 1.91
C GLN A 753 -10.80 -7.99 3.24
N ARG A 754 -12.07 -8.15 3.64
CA ARG A 754 -12.55 -7.73 4.98
C ARG A 754 -11.82 -8.49 6.08
N LEU A 755 -11.62 -9.80 5.95
CA LEU A 755 -10.82 -10.59 6.91
C LEU A 755 -9.36 -10.10 6.97
N ALA A 756 -8.75 -9.75 5.83
CA ALA A 756 -7.42 -9.15 5.79
C ALA A 756 -7.37 -7.78 6.52
N TYR A 757 -8.36 -6.91 6.30
CA TYR A 757 -8.45 -5.64 7.01
C TYR A 757 -8.73 -5.83 8.51
N ILE A 758 -9.56 -6.80 8.91
CA ILE A 758 -9.75 -7.16 10.33
C ILE A 758 -8.41 -7.57 10.94
N ASN A 759 -7.69 -8.53 10.33
CA ASN A 759 -6.37 -8.97 10.79
C ASN A 759 -5.39 -7.80 10.97
N THR A 760 -5.30 -6.94 9.96
CA THR A 760 -4.36 -5.78 9.93
C THR A 760 -4.78 -4.65 10.87
N ILE A 761 -5.99 -4.69 11.45
CA ILE A 761 -6.47 -3.73 12.45
C ILE A 761 -6.47 -4.30 13.89
N VAL A 762 -6.66 -5.63 14.07
CA VAL A 762 -6.70 -6.27 15.40
C VAL A 762 -5.39 -6.91 15.84
N TYR A 763 -4.36 -6.99 14.99
CA TYR A 763 -3.06 -7.59 15.35
C TYR A 763 -2.42 -7.06 16.65
N PRO A 764 -2.60 -5.79 17.09
CA PRO A 764 -2.02 -5.32 18.35
C PRO A 764 -2.61 -6.05 19.56
N PHE A 765 -3.89 -6.43 19.53
CA PHE A 765 -4.56 -7.10 20.66
C PHE A 765 -4.02 -8.50 20.94
N THR A 766 -3.40 -9.16 19.96
CA THR A 766 -2.69 -10.44 20.17
C THR A 766 -1.49 -10.31 21.11
N SER A 767 -1.04 -9.09 21.44
CA SER A 767 -0.09 -8.83 22.54
C SER A 767 -0.56 -9.34 23.90
N LEU A 768 -1.85 -9.18 24.24
CA LEU A 768 -2.42 -9.53 25.54
C LEU A 768 -2.30 -11.04 25.84
N PRO A 769 -2.80 -11.96 24.98
CA PRO A 769 -2.57 -13.39 25.16
C PRO A 769 -1.11 -13.79 24.95
N LEU A 770 -0.33 -13.08 24.11
CA LEU A 770 1.10 -13.38 23.94
C LEU A 770 1.91 -13.17 25.23
N VAL A 771 1.70 -12.05 25.93
CA VAL A 771 2.39 -11.78 27.21
C VAL A 771 1.97 -12.79 28.28
N ALA A 772 0.68 -13.11 28.38
CA ALA A 772 0.20 -14.16 29.28
C ALA A 772 0.86 -15.52 28.95
N TYR A 773 0.80 -15.94 27.68
CA TYR A 773 1.33 -17.23 27.23
C TYR A 773 2.85 -17.35 27.41
N CYS A 774 3.62 -16.29 27.14
CA CYS A 774 5.06 -16.26 27.40
C CYS A 774 5.44 -16.24 28.90
N THR A 775 4.48 -15.99 29.80
CA THR A 775 4.67 -16.06 31.26
C THR A 775 4.36 -17.47 31.82
N LEU A 776 3.44 -18.21 31.18
CA LEU A 776 2.98 -19.52 31.65
C LEU A 776 4.12 -20.56 31.88
N PRO A 777 5.16 -20.69 31.03
CA PRO A 777 6.24 -21.65 31.25
C PRO A 777 7.01 -21.38 32.54
N ALA A 778 7.35 -20.11 32.82
CA ALA A 778 8.01 -19.70 34.06
C ALA A 778 7.17 -20.04 35.30
N ILE A 779 5.85 -19.76 35.27
CA ILE A 779 4.95 -20.11 36.38
C ILE A 779 4.90 -21.63 36.58
N CYS A 780 4.87 -22.43 35.52
CA CYS A 780 4.83 -23.90 35.64
C CYS A 780 6.15 -24.53 36.11
N LEU A 781 7.28 -23.88 35.82
CA LEU A 781 8.58 -24.26 36.38
C LEU A 781 8.65 -23.92 37.88
N LEU A 782 8.23 -22.71 38.27
CA LEU A 782 8.32 -22.22 39.65
C LEU A 782 7.29 -22.85 40.61
N THR A 783 6.07 -23.15 40.15
CA THR A 783 4.99 -23.69 40.99
C THR A 783 4.90 -25.21 41.00
N GLY A 784 5.74 -25.91 40.24
CA GLY A 784 5.68 -27.36 40.06
C GLY A 784 4.48 -27.87 39.24
N LYS A 785 3.41 -27.08 39.07
CA LYS A 785 2.22 -27.42 38.26
C LYS A 785 2.53 -27.50 36.77
N PHE A 786 1.62 -28.09 35.98
CA PHE A 786 1.74 -28.18 34.53
C PHE A 786 0.38 -27.99 33.85
N ILE A 787 0.40 -27.55 32.59
CA ILE A 787 -0.76 -27.04 31.84
C ILE A 787 -1.40 -28.12 30.95
N ILE A 788 -0.64 -29.17 30.66
CA ILE A 788 -0.99 -30.27 29.77
C ILE A 788 -1.10 -31.52 30.67
N PRO A 789 -2.15 -32.35 30.54
CA PRO A 789 -2.22 -33.60 31.28
C PRO A 789 -1.10 -34.56 30.84
N THR A 790 -0.90 -35.66 31.56
CA THR A 790 -0.01 -36.75 31.13
C THR A 790 -0.42 -37.22 29.73
N LEU A 791 0.48 -37.07 28.76
CA LEU A 791 0.16 -37.30 27.35
C LEU A 791 -0.16 -38.78 27.09
N SER A 792 -1.37 -39.05 26.62
CA SER A 792 -1.71 -40.34 26.02
C SER A 792 -1.08 -40.48 24.63
N ASN A 793 -1.12 -41.68 24.05
CA ASN A 793 -0.68 -41.92 22.67
C ASN A 793 -1.45 -41.02 21.68
N LEU A 794 -2.76 -40.85 21.88
CA LEU A 794 -3.60 -39.96 21.05
C LEU A 794 -3.18 -38.49 21.21
N ALA A 795 -2.98 -38.02 22.44
CA ALA A 795 -2.53 -36.65 22.69
C ALA A 795 -1.18 -36.38 22.02
N SER A 796 -0.22 -37.30 22.20
CA SER A 796 1.12 -37.21 21.60
C SER A 796 1.06 -37.10 20.08
N MET A 797 0.20 -37.88 19.43
CA MET A 797 0.01 -37.82 17.96
C MET A 797 -0.65 -36.51 17.51
N LEU A 798 -1.57 -35.93 18.28
CA LEU A 798 -2.16 -34.60 17.98
C LEU A 798 -1.14 -33.47 18.11
N PHE A 799 -0.32 -33.47 19.18
CA PHE A 799 0.78 -32.50 19.33
C PHE A 799 1.83 -32.64 18.21
N LEU A 800 2.25 -33.87 17.90
CA LEU A 800 3.20 -34.15 16.82
C LEU A 800 2.67 -33.73 15.45
N GLY A 801 1.41 -34.08 15.14
CA GLY A 801 0.73 -33.67 13.91
C GLY A 801 0.63 -32.14 13.79
N LEU A 802 0.35 -31.44 14.88
CA LEU A 802 0.33 -29.98 14.92
C LEU A 802 1.72 -29.40 14.59
N PHE A 803 2.78 -29.82 15.29
CA PHE A 803 4.15 -29.34 15.02
C PHE A 803 4.60 -29.60 13.57
N ILE A 804 4.38 -30.81 13.05
CA ILE A 804 4.72 -31.14 11.66
C ILE A 804 3.91 -30.30 10.67
N SER A 805 2.60 -30.10 10.91
CA SER A 805 1.76 -29.28 10.03
C SER A 805 2.18 -27.81 9.99
N ILE A 806 2.65 -27.25 11.11
CA ILE A 806 3.19 -25.90 11.19
C ILE A 806 4.43 -25.78 10.29
N ILE A 807 5.43 -26.65 10.50
CA ILE A 807 6.69 -26.63 9.75
C ILE A 807 6.44 -26.84 8.25
N LEU A 808 5.58 -27.79 7.89
CA LEU A 808 5.24 -28.08 6.49
C LEU A 808 4.48 -26.92 5.82
N THR A 809 3.64 -26.19 6.56
CA THR A 809 2.98 -24.96 6.08
C THR A 809 4.05 -23.94 5.68
N SER A 810 4.94 -23.58 6.61
CA SER A 810 5.95 -22.53 6.40
C SER A 810 6.97 -22.90 5.32
N VAL A 811 7.39 -24.17 5.22
CA VAL A 811 8.29 -24.62 4.14
C VAL A 811 7.62 -24.49 2.75
N LEU A 812 6.32 -24.78 2.64
CA LEU A 812 5.59 -24.59 1.38
C LEU A 812 5.32 -23.11 1.07
N GLU A 813 5.08 -22.28 2.09
CA GLU A 813 4.91 -20.83 1.98
C GLU A 813 6.20 -20.15 1.47
N LEU A 814 7.36 -20.53 2.01
CA LEU A 814 8.67 -20.08 1.52
C LEU A 814 8.95 -20.56 0.08
N ARG A 815 8.58 -21.80 -0.26
CA ARG A 815 8.80 -22.40 -1.59
C ARG A 815 8.08 -21.65 -2.72
N TRP A 816 6.93 -21.01 -2.45
CA TRP A 816 6.22 -20.21 -3.46
C TRP A 816 6.55 -18.72 -3.40
N SER A 817 6.79 -18.17 -2.22
CA SER A 817 7.12 -16.75 -2.06
C SER A 817 8.52 -16.40 -2.54
N GLY A 818 9.52 -17.26 -2.26
CA GLY A 818 10.94 -17.02 -2.51
C GLY A 818 11.69 -16.36 -1.35
N VAL A 819 11.01 -16.16 -0.21
CA VAL A 819 11.61 -15.62 1.03
C VAL A 819 12.54 -16.65 1.68
N SER A 820 13.56 -16.18 2.41
CA SER A 820 14.49 -17.07 3.12
C SER A 820 13.92 -17.56 4.46
N ILE A 821 14.35 -18.74 4.91
CA ILE A 821 13.98 -19.26 6.25
C ILE A 821 14.52 -18.38 7.38
N GLU A 822 15.65 -17.68 7.18
CA GLU A 822 16.19 -16.79 8.19
C GLU A 822 15.43 -15.46 8.29
N ASP A 823 14.95 -14.89 7.18
CA ASP A 823 14.12 -13.68 7.21
C ASP A 823 12.74 -13.98 7.83
N LEU A 824 12.16 -15.17 7.60
CA LEU A 824 10.95 -15.61 8.30
C LEU A 824 11.21 -15.77 9.80
N TRP A 825 12.26 -16.48 10.22
CA TRP A 825 12.56 -16.64 11.64
C TRP A 825 12.83 -15.29 12.35
N ARG A 826 13.57 -14.38 11.70
CA ARG A 826 13.79 -13.02 12.22
C ARG A 826 12.49 -12.22 12.32
N ASN A 827 11.56 -12.39 11.37
CA ASN A 827 10.23 -11.79 11.42
C ASN A 827 9.42 -12.29 12.62
N GLU A 828 9.38 -13.61 12.87
CA GLU A 828 8.69 -14.18 14.03
C GLU A 828 9.31 -13.71 15.36
N GLN A 829 10.64 -13.69 15.46
CA GLN A 829 11.33 -13.12 16.63
C GLN A 829 10.95 -11.65 16.85
N PHE A 830 10.94 -10.83 15.79
CA PHE A 830 10.57 -9.42 15.88
C PHE A 830 9.08 -9.21 16.19
N TRP A 831 8.19 -10.07 15.69
CA TRP A 831 6.77 -10.10 16.04
C TRP A 831 6.56 -10.41 17.53
N VAL A 832 7.27 -11.39 18.10
CA VAL A 832 7.22 -11.66 19.55
C VAL A 832 7.72 -10.45 20.35
N ILE A 833 8.85 -9.85 19.95
CA ILE A 833 9.44 -8.68 20.62
C ILE A 833 8.47 -7.49 20.58
N GLY A 834 7.92 -7.16 19.41
CA GLY A 834 6.94 -6.07 19.22
C GLY A 834 5.64 -6.32 19.97
N GLY A 835 5.15 -7.57 19.95
CA GLY A 835 3.98 -8.02 20.70
C GLY A 835 4.11 -7.82 22.20
N VAL A 836 5.24 -8.25 22.78
CA VAL A 836 5.51 -8.10 24.23
C VAL A 836 5.79 -6.64 24.64
N SER A 837 6.26 -5.79 23.73
CA SER A 837 6.61 -4.38 24.00
C SER A 837 5.63 -3.38 23.38
N ALA A 838 5.92 -2.90 22.17
CA ALA A 838 5.23 -1.80 21.52
C ALA A 838 3.71 -2.03 21.37
N HIS A 839 3.29 -3.24 20.99
CA HIS A 839 1.86 -3.54 20.82
C HIS A 839 1.11 -3.51 22.16
N LEU A 840 1.71 -4.07 23.22
CA LEU A 840 1.14 -4.08 24.57
C LEU A 840 0.89 -2.64 25.07
N PHE A 841 1.89 -1.76 24.96
CA PHE A 841 1.76 -0.36 25.35
C PHE A 841 0.75 0.40 24.48
N ALA A 842 0.75 0.20 23.15
CA ALA A 842 -0.23 0.82 22.25
C ALA A 842 -1.68 0.42 22.58
N VAL A 843 -1.92 -0.85 22.93
CA VAL A 843 -3.25 -1.34 23.31
C VAL A 843 -3.74 -0.69 24.60
N PHE A 844 -2.91 -0.63 25.65
CA PHE A 844 -3.28 0.09 26.88
C PHE A 844 -3.48 1.58 26.64
N GLN A 845 -2.62 2.23 25.85
CA GLN A 845 -2.75 3.66 25.51
C GLN A 845 -4.04 3.95 24.72
N GLY A 846 -4.42 3.07 23.77
CA GLY A 846 -5.66 3.20 23.01
C GLY A 846 -6.92 3.02 23.87
N PHE A 847 -6.93 2.06 24.80
CA PHE A 847 -8.03 1.92 25.77
C PHE A 847 -8.12 3.12 26.73
N LEU A 848 -6.99 3.63 27.23
CA LEU A 848 -6.97 4.84 28.06
C LEU A 848 -7.48 6.07 27.29
N LYS A 849 -7.11 6.23 26.01
CA LYS A 849 -7.61 7.29 25.13
C LYS A 849 -9.14 7.26 25.02
N MET A 850 -9.70 6.08 24.75
CA MET A 850 -11.14 5.88 24.60
C MET A 850 -11.90 6.13 25.92
N LEU A 851 -11.39 5.61 27.04
CA LEU A 851 -12.04 5.76 28.36
C LEU A 851 -11.96 7.19 28.91
N ALA A 852 -10.91 7.94 28.59
CA ALA A 852 -10.71 9.31 29.07
C ALA A 852 -11.30 10.38 28.14
N GLY A 853 -11.61 10.04 26.87
CA GLY A 853 -12.06 11.01 25.86
C GLY A 853 -11.02 12.07 25.47
N LEU A 854 -9.74 11.86 25.83
CA LEU A 854 -8.67 12.83 25.64
C LEU A 854 -8.03 12.69 24.26
N ASP A 855 -8.06 13.77 23.47
CA ASP A 855 -7.34 13.83 22.20
C ASP A 855 -5.83 13.91 22.41
N THR A 856 -5.18 12.74 22.39
CA THR A 856 -3.73 12.60 22.39
C THR A 856 -3.14 13.08 21.04
N ASN A 857 -3.09 14.39 20.86
CA ASN A 857 -2.35 15.07 19.79
C ASN A 857 -0.84 14.78 19.93
N PHE A 858 -0.40 13.61 19.45
CA PHE A 858 1.00 13.19 19.45
C PHE A 858 1.87 14.22 18.71
N THR A 859 2.64 15.02 19.46
CA THR A 859 3.62 15.96 18.91
C THR A 859 4.78 15.19 18.26
N VAL A 860 5.18 15.62 17.06
CA VAL A 860 6.29 14.99 16.31
C VAL A 860 7.60 15.36 16.99
N THR A 861 8.07 14.44 17.84
CA THR A 861 9.09 14.59 18.89
C THR A 861 10.09 15.72 18.67
N SER A 862 9.77 16.93 19.16
CA SER A 862 10.73 18.02 19.24
C SER A 862 11.85 17.66 20.21
N LYS A 863 13.10 17.93 19.82
CA LYS A 863 14.26 17.92 20.73
C LYS A 863 14.65 19.32 21.19
N THR A 864 13.90 20.34 20.78
CA THR A 864 13.79 21.60 21.48
C THR A 864 12.88 21.41 22.69
N ALA A 865 13.36 21.86 23.86
CA ALA A 865 12.50 22.17 24.99
C ALA A 865 11.57 23.35 24.64
N ASP A 866 10.45 23.45 25.35
CA ASP A 866 9.85 24.69 25.91
C ASP A 866 8.34 24.53 26.17
N ASP A 867 7.63 23.65 25.44
CA ASP A 867 6.28 23.18 25.82
C ASP A 867 6.35 22.06 26.91
N LEU A 868 7.12 22.31 27.97
CA LEU A 868 7.44 21.33 29.02
C LEU A 868 6.53 21.44 30.25
N GLU A 869 5.36 20.81 30.20
CA GLU A 869 4.72 20.30 31.43
C GLU A 869 3.76 19.12 31.18
N PHE A 870 2.78 19.27 30.29
CA PHE A 870 1.79 18.22 30.02
C PHE A 870 2.22 17.18 28.97
N GLY A 871 3.18 17.51 28.10
CA GLY A 871 3.63 16.62 27.02
C GLY A 871 4.47 15.43 27.51
N GLU A 872 5.38 15.64 28.47
CA GLU A 872 6.33 14.60 28.90
C GLU A 872 5.66 13.40 29.59
N LEU A 873 4.53 13.58 30.28
CA LEU A 873 3.83 12.49 30.99
C LEU A 873 3.39 11.34 30.07
N TYR A 874 3.20 11.61 28.77
CA TYR A 874 2.74 10.63 27.78
C TYR A 874 3.81 10.16 26.81
N ILE A 875 5.05 10.67 26.90
CA ILE A 875 6.17 10.21 26.07
C ILE A 875 6.73 8.93 26.69
N VAL A 876 6.27 7.77 26.20
CA VAL A 876 6.79 6.46 26.58
C VAL A 876 8.24 6.31 26.12
N LYS A 877 9.18 6.68 27.00
CA LYS A 877 10.63 6.57 26.76
C LYS A 877 10.97 5.13 26.35
N TRP A 878 11.84 4.94 25.36
CA TRP A 878 12.17 3.61 24.80
C TRP A 878 12.58 2.57 25.86
N THR A 879 13.21 3.02 26.96
CA THR A 879 13.55 2.21 28.13
C THR A 879 12.32 1.55 28.77
N THR A 880 11.19 2.24 28.82
CA THR A 880 9.93 1.75 29.37
C THR A 880 9.34 0.63 28.51
N LEU A 881 9.46 0.74 27.17
CA LEU A 881 9.08 -0.34 26.24
C LEU A 881 9.90 -1.63 26.47
N LEU A 882 11.10 -1.53 27.08
CA LEU A 882 11.95 -2.69 27.35
C LEU A 882 11.57 -3.43 28.64
N ILE A 883 10.74 -2.85 29.51
CA ILE A 883 10.42 -3.43 30.82
C ILE A 883 9.72 -4.80 30.68
N PRO A 884 8.65 -4.98 29.87
CA PRO A 884 8.02 -6.29 29.75
C PRO A 884 8.92 -7.37 29.12
N PRO A 885 9.64 -7.14 28.00
CA PRO A 885 10.57 -8.12 27.45
C PRO A 885 11.70 -8.52 28.42
N THR A 886 12.29 -7.56 29.15
CA THR A 886 13.34 -7.88 30.14
C THR A 886 12.77 -8.68 31.31
N SER A 887 11.55 -8.36 31.76
CA SER A 887 10.88 -9.08 32.85
C SER A 887 10.52 -10.51 32.46
N LEU A 888 9.97 -10.73 31.25
CA LEU A 888 9.69 -12.07 30.73
C LEU A 888 10.95 -12.91 30.52
N LEU A 889 12.05 -12.29 30.09
CA LEU A 889 13.33 -12.97 29.92
C LEU A 889 13.91 -13.40 31.29
N ILE A 890 13.91 -12.52 32.28
CA ILE A 890 14.42 -12.80 33.63
C ILE A 890 13.59 -13.87 34.32
N ILE A 891 12.24 -13.78 34.29
CA ILE A 891 11.38 -14.75 34.99
C ILE A 891 11.46 -16.15 34.35
N ASN A 892 11.60 -16.25 33.02
CA ASN A 892 11.83 -17.55 32.36
C ASN A 892 13.22 -18.11 32.66
N LEU A 893 14.28 -17.29 32.70
CA LEU A 893 15.62 -17.75 33.09
C LEU A 893 15.66 -18.27 34.54
N VAL A 894 15.09 -17.51 35.48
CA VAL A 894 14.96 -17.92 36.90
C VAL A 894 14.11 -19.18 37.02
N GLY A 895 12.99 -19.27 36.30
CA GLY A 895 12.14 -20.46 36.24
C GLY A 895 12.91 -21.69 35.75
N VAL A 896 13.70 -21.58 34.68
CA VAL A 896 14.50 -22.70 34.17
C VAL A 896 15.52 -23.18 35.20
N VAL A 897 16.26 -22.26 35.84
CA VAL A 897 17.24 -22.63 36.89
C VAL A 897 16.56 -23.30 38.10
N ALA A 898 15.44 -22.75 38.56
CA ALA A 898 14.66 -23.31 39.67
C ALA A 898 14.11 -24.72 39.32
N GLY A 899 13.52 -24.89 38.13
CA GLY A 899 12.96 -26.16 37.69
C GLY A 899 14.00 -27.26 37.53
N PHE A 900 15.19 -26.95 36.98
CA PHE A 900 16.32 -27.90 36.96
C PHE A 900 16.76 -28.28 38.38
N SER A 901 16.86 -27.32 39.30
CA SER A 901 17.28 -27.61 40.67
C SER A 901 16.25 -28.41 41.48
N ASP A 902 14.95 -28.22 41.22
CA ASP A 902 13.86 -29.00 41.82
C ASP A 902 13.87 -30.46 41.31
N ALA A 903 14.05 -30.67 40.00
CA ALA A 903 14.15 -31.99 39.42
C ALA A 903 15.40 -32.77 39.87
N LEU A 904 16.53 -32.08 40.09
CA LEU A 904 17.75 -32.69 40.66
C LEU A 904 17.56 -33.17 42.11
N ASN A 905 16.61 -32.60 42.86
CA ASN A 905 16.26 -33.07 44.20
C ASN A 905 15.21 -34.20 44.19
N LYS A 906 14.27 -34.17 43.23
CA LYS A 906 13.15 -35.13 43.14
C LYS A 906 13.46 -36.45 42.43
N GLY A 907 14.66 -36.58 41.86
CA GLY A 907 15.11 -37.81 41.21
C GLY A 907 14.58 -37.98 39.78
N TYR A 908 14.81 -39.16 39.20
CA TYR A 908 14.65 -39.39 37.76
C TYR A 908 13.22 -39.23 37.22
N GLU A 909 12.18 -39.47 38.02
CA GLU A 909 10.79 -39.34 37.56
C GLU A 909 10.37 -37.91 37.20
N ALA A 910 11.03 -36.90 37.76
CA ALA A 910 10.74 -35.49 37.47
C ALA A 910 11.18 -35.06 36.05
N TRP A 911 12.02 -35.82 35.36
CA TRP A 911 12.70 -35.38 34.14
C TRP A 911 11.79 -35.30 32.90
N GLY A 912 10.80 -36.19 32.77
CA GLY A 912 9.81 -36.15 31.69
C GLY A 912 8.98 -34.86 31.71
N PRO A 913 8.29 -34.55 32.83
CA PRO A 913 7.57 -33.28 33.00
C PRO A 913 8.47 -32.05 32.93
N LEU A 914 9.72 -32.12 33.41
CA LEU A 914 10.69 -31.04 33.28
C LEU A 914 10.97 -30.69 31.81
N PHE A 915 11.22 -31.69 30.96
CA PHE A 915 11.57 -31.46 29.55
C PHE A 915 10.51 -30.63 28.82
N GLY A 916 9.22 -30.96 28.98
CA GLY A 916 8.12 -30.20 28.38
C GLY A 916 8.06 -28.75 28.87
N LYS A 917 8.25 -28.50 30.17
CA LYS A 917 8.27 -27.15 30.74
C LYS A 917 9.45 -26.33 30.26
N VAL A 918 10.65 -26.92 30.26
CA VAL A 918 11.90 -26.26 29.81
C VAL A 918 11.85 -25.97 28.31
N PHE A 919 11.25 -26.85 27.49
CA PHE A 919 11.07 -26.62 26.06
C PHE A 919 10.28 -25.32 25.77
N PHE A 920 9.15 -25.11 26.45
CA PHE A 920 8.35 -23.88 26.26
C PHE A 920 9.08 -22.62 26.79
N ALA A 921 9.76 -22.70 27.94
CA ALA A 921 10.55 -21.58 28.45
C ALA A 921 11.74 -21.23 27.52
N PHE A 922 12.40 -22.25 26.96
CA PHE A 922 13.48 -22.08 25.99
C PHE A 922 12.99 -21.45 24.68
N TRP A 923 11.78 -21.79 24.21
CA TRP A 923 11.15 -21.11 23.07
C TRP A 923 11.00 -19.61 23.32
N VAL A 924 10.51 -19.18 24.50
CA VAL A 924 10.39 -17.74 24.86
C VAL A 924 11.76 -17.08 24.89
N ILE A 925 12.74 -17.69 25.59
CA ILE A 925 14.11 -17.16 25.71
C ILE A 925 14.78 -17.00 24.33
N LEU A 926 14.58 -17.97 23.43
CA LEU A 926 15.15 -17.96 22.08
C LEU A 926 14.54 -16.86 21.18
N HIS A 927 13.26 -16.53 21.36
CA HIS A 927 12.63 -15.43 20.62
C HIS A 927 13.04 -14.05 21.16
N LEU A 928 13.29 -13.92 22.47
CA LEU A 928 13.79 -12.69 23.09
C LEU A 928 15.33 -12.54 23.03
N TYR A 929 16.07 -13.54 22.54
CA TYR A 929 17.54 -13.49 22.45
C TYR A 929 18.12 -12.40 21.51
N PRO A 930 17.53 -12.09 20.34
CA PRO A 930 17.99 -10.95 19.52
C PRO A 930 17.82 -9.60 20.22
N PHE A 931 16.77 -9.48 21.05
CA PHE A 931 16.50 -8.31 21.88
C PHE A 931 17.51 -8.17 23.03
N LEU A 932 17.89 -9.27 23.70
CA LEU A 932 18.99 -9.27 24.68
C LEU A 932 20.31 -8.81 24.03
N LYS A 933 20.66 -9.36 22.86
CA LYS A 933 21.78 -8.86 22.03
C LYS A 933 21.60 -7.38 21.65
N GLY A 934 20.35 -6.94 21.48
CA GLY A 934 19.96 -5.55 21.26
C GLY A 934 20.44 -4.62 22.36
N LEU A 935 20.06 -4.95 23.61
CA LEU A 935 20.39 -4.21 24.82
C LEU A 935 21.90 -4.22 25.15
N MET A 936 22.59 -5.33 24.86
CA MET A 936 24.03 -5.50 25.04
C MET A 936 24.87 -4.78 23.96
N GLY A 937 24.66 -3.48 23.78
CA GLY A 937 25.25 -2.68 22.70
C GLY A 937 26.79 -2.66 22.67
N ARG A 938 27.35 -2.75 21.46
CA ARG A 938 28.78 -2.50 21.12
C ARG A 938 29.86 -3.33 21.85
N GLN A 939 29.92 -4.65 21.60
CA GLN A 939 31.20 -5.32 21.23
C GLN A 939 30.99 -6.77 20.74
N ASN A 940 31.48 -7.08 19.53
CA ASN A 940 31.29 -8.39 18.87
C ASN A 940 32.37 -9.44 19.23
N ARG A 941 32.85 -9.47 20.49
CA ARG A 941 33.97 -10.38 20.86
C ARG A 941 34.10 -10.79 22.34
N THR A 942 33.51 -10.04 23.27
CA THR A 942 33.89 -10.09 24.71
C THR A 942 32.74 -10.21 25.72
N PRO A 943 31.49 -9.71 25.49
CA PRO A 943 30.42 -9.83 26.49
C PRO A 943 29.96 -11.27 26.77
N THR A 944 30.00 -12.13 25.76
CA THR A 944 29.42 -13.49 25.83
C THR A 944 30.13 -14.38 26.86
N ILE A 945 31.45 -14.25 27.00
CA ILE A 945 32.24 -15.06 27.93
C ILE A 945 31.90 -14.70 29.38
N VAL A 946 31.77 -13.39 29.68
CA VAL A 946 31.39 -12.91 31.02
C VAL A 946 29.97 -13.36 31.37
N ILE A 947 29.02 -13.33 30.42
CA ILE A 947 27.67 -13.86 30.65
C ILE A 947 27.65 -15.38 30.83
N LEU A 948 28.43 -16.14 30.07
CA LEU A 948 28.52 -17.60 30.26
C LEU A 948 29.08 -17.94 31.65
N TRP A 949 30.10 -17.21 32.11
CA TRP A 949 30.62 -17.36 33.47
C TRP A 949 29.62 -16.88 34.54
N SER A 950 28.88 -15.80 34.35
CA SER A 950 27.90 -15.35 35.35
C SER A 950 26.67 -16.27 35.42
N ILE A 951 26.22 -16.85 34.30
CA ILE A 951 25.18 -17.90 34.27
C ILE A 951 25.69 -19.17 34.97
N LEU A 952 26.94 -19.58 34.74
CA LEU A 952 27.54 -20.75 35.38
C LEU A 952 27.74 -20.54 36.89
N LEU A 953 28.20 -19.35 37.31
CA LEU A 953 28.31 -18.99 38.72
C LEU A 953 26.93 -18.89 39.39
N ALA A 954 25.92 -18.37 38.69
CA ALA A 954 24.55 -18.31 39.19
C ALA A 954 23.92 -19.71 39.32
N SER A 955 24.13 -20.62 38.36
CA SER A 955 23.61 -21.99 38.46
C SER A 955 24.32 -22.81 39.54
N VAL A 956 25.64 -22.64 39.70
CA VAL A 956 26.39 -23.18 40.85
C VAL A 956 25.87 -22.60 42.16
N PHE A 957 25.66 -21.28 42.26
CA PHE A 957 25.11 -20.64 43.46
C PHE A 957 23.71 -21.16 43.80
N SER A 958 22.80 -21.30 42.81
CA SER A 958 21.47 -21.88 43.03
C SER A 958 21.52 -23.33 43.48
N LEU A 959 22.40 -24.15 42.90
CA LEU A 959 22.55 -25.56 43.26
C LEU A 959 23.17 -25.73 44.65
N VAL A 960 24.15 -24.90 45.01
CA VAL A 960 24.74 -24.83 46.37
C VAL A 960 23.69 -24.34 47.37
N TRP A 961 22.94 -23.29 47.06
CA TRP A 961 21.85 -22.79 47.90
C TRP A 961 20.80 -23.88 48.16
N VAL A 962 20.33 -24.56 47.12
CA VAL A 962 19.33 -25.64 47.24
C VAL A 962 19.87 -26.87 47.98
N ARG A 963 21.19 -27.11 48.00
CA ARG A 963 21.82 -28.16 48.82
C ARG A 963 22.08 -27.75 50.28
N ILE A 964 22.18 -26.46 50.59
CA ILE A 964 22.43 -25.93 51.94
C ILE A 964 21.14 -25.53 52.66
N ASN A 965 20.13 -25.05 51.93
CA ASN A 965 18.92 -24.42 52.48
C ASN A 965 18.13 -25.38 53.40
N PRO A 966 18.08 -25.13 54.73
CA PRO A 966 17.41 -26.01 55.68
C PRO A 966 15.87 -25.96 55.59
N PHE A 967 15.31 -25.03 54.82
CA PHE A 967 13.86 -24.89 54.62
C PHE A 967 13.31 -25.69 53.44
N VAL A 968 14.16 -26.33 52.64
CA VAL A 968 13.71 -27.45 51.78
C VAL A 968 13.62 -28.66 52.71
N SER A 969 12.40 -29.17 52.94
CA SER A 969 12.21 -30.31 53.83
C SER A 969 13.02 -31.51 53.34
N LYS A 970 13.94 -31.98 54.19
CA LYS A 970 14.40 -33.37 54.13
C LYS A 970 13.15 -34.22 54.24
N THR A 971 12.92 -35.11 53.27
CA THR A 971 11.76 -35.99 53.23
C THR A 971 11.54 -36.68 54.57
N ASP A 972 10.33 -36.62 55.10
CA ASP A 972 9.99 -37.15 56.42
C ASP A 972 10.36 -38.64 56.53
N THR A 973 11.50 -38.93 57.15
CA THR A 973 12.05 -40.29 57.30
C THR A 973 11.13 -41.20 58.13
N THR A 974 10.22 -40.60 58.90
CA THR A 974 9.11 -41.25 59.60
C THR A 974 8.09 -41.93 58.68
N SER A 975 7.93 -41.45 57.43
CA SER A 975 7.03 -42.07 56.45
C SER A 975 7.60 -43.38 55.88
N LEU A 976 8.91 -43.42 55.61
CA LEU A 976 9.63 -44.61 55.14
C LEU A 976 9.71 -45.71 56.20
N SER A 977 9.83 -45.36 57.49
CA SER A 977 9.80 -46.33 58.58
C SER A 977 8.43 -47.01 58.79
N LEU A 978 7.32 -46.35 58.41
CA LEU A 978 5.99 -46.95 58.59
C LEU A 978 5.69 -48.03 57.54
N ASN A 979 6.08 -47.80 56.28
CA ASN A 979 5.84 -48.74 55.19
C ASN A 979 6.75 -49.99 55.24
N CYS A 980 7.87 -49.95 55.97
CA CYS A 980 8.72 -51.12 56.19
C CYS A 980 8.24 -52.03 57.35
N LEU A 981 7.15 -51.68 58.04
CA LEU A 981 6.56 -52.47 59.14
C LEU A 981 5.24 -53.18 58.76
N LEU A 982 4.87 -53.14 57.48
CA LEU A 982 3.63 -53.75 56.93
C LEU A 982 3.89 -54.77 55.81
N ILE A 983 5.13 -55.26 55.69
CA ILE A 983 5.52 -56.33 54.76
C ILE A 983 6.33 -57.40 55.50
N ASP A 984 5.71 -58.00 56.52
CA ASP A 984 6.03 -59.34 57.05
C ASP A 984 4.97 -59.75 58.10
N CYS A 985 3.81 -60.23 57.62
CA CYS A 985 2.75 -60.97 58.35
C CYS A 985 1.69 -61.47 57.36
#